data_AF-A0A2P4YTD2-F1
#
_entry.id   AF-A0A2P4YTD2-F1
#
_cell.length_a   1.000
_cell.length_b   1.000
_cell.length_c   1.000
_cell.angle_alpha   90.00
_cell.angle_beta   90.00
_cell.angle_gamma   90.00
#
_symmetry.space_group_name_H-M   'P 1'
#
loop_
_entity.id
_entity.type
_entity.pdbx_description
1 polymer ?
#
loop_
_entity_poly.entity_id
_entity_poly.type
_entity_poly.pdbx_seq_one_letter_code
_entity_poly.pdbx_strand_id
1 'polypeptide(L)'
;MGSCGDINALIKTTVHRPDDECHTNYDRTQSTRLLFRDSLMIVKYDDPECTILSSEMVVTWEDALYGLCVGGNTTVFYQNYGSPDLTAVTVFEDNECSEKPVKITFTMWFGKCNASKDPGNSVCAPHGSSYHSVSCTPYYYDFASTTFSSNPYLLVAEFAGKSCTRLQSVVAYIADGSCQTNTDDTTSFMAIISEKSSASITTYIDSSCNIIDETTLINKRQLTETWFWSCYGSTSCNAGQSLCNKRFVFGGLSGSRSYGLMTAVVTYGTDSSCSQRAKKVSFTLELMCNSQSNNWNVVCEDIEGQHYVSYCTRYWSEGYDGFGLLDKAFGWPTAYLLVEEYDDSLGYCGDEYVLYNAVAYLLDEECQTNRDGKTSSQLMVGHSVTITKFADPLCTVITSQTEVSFRSARRRSCISSSRFTFRGPIPDLTAVAVFDDSLCSSNPVKLTFSQDFVCSAPQYPEKTTCGVDGTTLYSVSSCTSGHSGLTNEIFDTPYINVEEFWDSWCGGIERVAVYVADGACHTNTDDTTSFRATIRSEGSATIITYSDPACMSVDDDVKFTIQNSNWCTPYTNECNDEDGYGCSKRFSVGGLGGQPSNGRMNSISDCTDYHRGGPYDWFLERYLGYNPNMYVLLEVYDESCAFDFNLNNATAYLLDEECHSHSGTKSTKLSLGLSLTITEFDDPNCNEISIVREVPFMAAKNYDCVDDQVIAYLRGGIPDLTVKAIFADSACSGAPTKLAFAQYFKCEKPTTASCEQVSVNHFSVSDCTRDYVGVIANSFGSQNPYVIGVVKCKT
;
A
#
# COMPACT_ATOMS: atom_id res chain seq x y z
N MET A 1 -18.74 -30.71 36.11
CA MET A 1 -19.81 -29.70 36.23
C MET A 1 -19.59 -28.71 35.10
N GLY A 2 -20.34 -28.86 33.99
CA GLY A 2 -20.19 -28.00 32.81
C GLY A 2 -20.79 -26.62 33.07
N SER A 3 -20.16 -25.56 32.54
CA SER A 3 -20.72 -24.21 32.57
C SER A 3 -22.02 -24.14 31.76
N CYS A 4 -23.02 -23.34 32.17
CA CYS A 4 -24.20 -23.14 31.31
C CYS A 4 -23.72 -22.56 29.97
N GLY A 5 -24.05 -23.24 28.87
CA GLY A 5 -23.61 -22.88 27.52
C GLY A 5 -23.11 -24.07 26.70
N ASP A 6 -22.74 -25.18 27.35
CA ASP A 6 -22.44 -26.42 26.62
C ASP A 6 -23.75 -27.06 26.14
N ILE A 7 -23.99 -27.07 24.84
CA ILE A 7 -25.19 -27.66 24.20
C ILE A 7 -25.36 -29.13 24.60
N ASN A 8 -24.27 -29.79 24.98
CA ASN A 8 -24.25 -31.19 25.43
C ASN A 8 -24.79 -31.39 26.86
N ALA A 9 -25.05 -30.30 27.61
CA ALA A 9 -25.61 -30.32 28.97
C ALA A 9 -27.09 -29.88 29.03
N LEU A 10 -27.75 -29.69 27.88
CA LEU A 10 -29.14 -29.25 27.80
C LEU A 10 -30.11 -30.34 28.28
N ILE A 11 -30.76 -30.12 29.43
CA ILE A 11 -31.73 -31.08 30.01
C ILE A 11 -33.15 -30.85 29.47
N LYS A 12 -33.56 -29.58 29.32
CA LYS A 12 -34.93 -29.21 28.90
C LYS A 12 -34.93 -27.79 28.34
N THR A 13 -35.71 -27.55 27.29
CA THR A 13 -36.02 -26.22 26.76
C THR A 13 -37.51 -25.97 26.87
N THR A 14 -37.89 -24.79 27.35
CA THR A 14 -39.28 -24.31 27.41
C THR A 14 -39.37 -22.97 26.72
N VAL A 15 -40.35 -22.82 25.84
CA VAL A 15 -40.61 -21.58 25.10
C VAL A 15 -41.93 -21.02 25.60
N HIS A 16 -41.90 -19.76 26.04
CA HIS A 16 -43.07 -19.06 26.54
C HIS A 16 -43.38 -17.86 25.64
N ARG A 17 -44.66 -17.54 25.47
CA ARG A 17 -45.07 -16.31 24.80
C ARG A 17 -44.95 -15.14 25.80
N PRO A 18 -44.41 -13.99 25.38
CA PRO A 18 -44.25 -12.83 26.27
C PRO A 18 -45.54 -12.00 26.34
N ASP A 19 -46.55 -12.47 27.08
CA ASP A 19 -47.88 -11.86 27.13
C ASP A 19 -48.44 -11.59 28.55
N ASP A 20 -47.65 -11.84 29.61
CA ASP A 20 -48.10 -11.70 31.01
C ASP A 20 -49.29 -12.62 31.37
N GLU A 21 -49.56 -13.63 30.54
CA GLU A 21 -50.58 -14.65 30.81
C GLU A 21 -49.97 -15.83 31.58
N CYS A 22 -50.85 -16.59 32.24
CA CYS A 22 -50.48 -17.82 32.91
C CYS A 22 -50.35 -18.95 31.88
N HIS A 23 -49.16 -19.53 31.74
CA HIS A 23 -48.90 -20.63 30.82
C HIS A 23 -48.81 -21.95 31.59
N THR A 24 -49.83 -22.79 31.46
CA THR A 24 -49.84 -24.13 32.07
C THR A 24 -48.82 -25.04 31.40
N ASN A 25 -48.05 -25.81 32.18
CA ASN A 25 -47.14 -26.83 31.66
C ASN A 25 -47.90 -28.00 31.03
N TYR A 26 -47.22 -28.78 30.18
CA TYR A 26 -47.81 -29.87 29.40
C TYR A 26 -48.58 -30.90 30.24
N ASP A 27 -48.10 -31.20 31.46
CA ASP A 27 -48.70 -32.16 32.39
C ASP A 27 -49.81 -31.56 33.27
N ARG A 28 -50.11 -30.26 33.12
CA ARG A 28 -51.15 -29.52 33.86
C ARG A 28 -51.03 -29.52 35.38
N THR A 29 -49.84 -29.80 35.90
CA THR A 29 -49.58 -29.79 37.34
C THR A 29 -48.97 -28.46 37.80
N GLN A 30 -48.31 -27.74 36.89
CA GLN A 30 -47.60 -26.50 37.16
C GLN A 30 -47.92 -25.46 36.10
N SER A 31 -47.64 -24.20 36.40
CA SER A 31 -47.75 -23.11 35.43
C SER A 31 -46.60 -22.12 35.58
N THR A 32 -46.38 -21.31 34.55
CA THR A 32 -45.35 -20.26 34.50
C THR A 32 -45.96 -18.98 33.98
N ARG A 33 -45.66 -17.86 34.63
CA ARG A 33 -46.03 -16.52 34.20
C ARG A 33 -44.77 -15.68 34.01
N LEU A 34 -44.74 -14.90 32.94
CA LEU A 34 -43.65 -13.97 32.66
C LEU A 34 -44.11 -12.55 32.97
N LEU A 35 -43.51 -11.92 33.99
CA LEU A 35 -43.80 -10.53 34.33
C LEU A 35 -42.73 -9.62 33.72
N PHE A 36 -43.19 -8.56 33.07
CA PHE A 36 -42.38 -7.64 32.28
C PHE A 36 -42.32 -6.27 32.97
N ARG A 37 -41.13 -5.90 33.48
CA ARG A 37 -40.81 -4.58 34.06
C ARG A 37 -39.42 -4.14 33.56
N ASP A 38 -38.62 -3.46 34.38
CA ASP A 38 -37.20 -3.16 34.12
C ASP A 38 -36.33 -4.44 33.99
N SER A 39 -36.86 -5.57 34.45
CA SER A 39 -36.31 -6.93 34.30
C SER A 39 -37.43 -7.91 33.92
N LEU A 40 -37.06 -9.04 33.31
CA LEU A 40 -37.97 -10.16 33.11
C LEU A 40 -38.02 -11.00 34.38
N MET A 41 -39.20 -11.15 34.98
CA MET A 41 -39.39 -12.06 36.11
C MET A 41 -40.12 -13.31 35.62
N ILE A 42 -39.46 -14.46 35.75
CA ILE A 42 -40.05 -15.77 35.47
C ILE A 42 -40.62 -16.30 36.79
N VAL A 43 -41.95 -16.37 36.88
CA VAL A 43 -42.65 -16.86 38.06
C VAL A 43 -43.21 -18.25 37.77
N LYS A 44 -42.86 -19.23 38.59
CA LYS A 44 -43.37 -20.60 38.50
C LYS A 44 -44.35 -20.86 39.63
N TYR A 45 -45.37 -21.65 39.34
CA TYR A 45 -46.44 -22.01 40.27
C TYR A 45 -46.66 -23.52 40.30
N ASP A 46 -47.03 -24.05 41.47
CA ASP A 46 -47.29 -25.47 41.72
C ASP A 46 -48.75 -25.89 41.44
N ASP A 47 -49.47 -25.07 40.69
CA ASP A 47 -50.82 -25.29 40.21
C ASP A 47 -50.99 -24.76 38.77
N PRO A 48 -52.00 -25.20 38.01
CA PRO A 48 -52.20 -24.78 36.64
C PRO A 48 -52.78 -23.36 36.47
N GLU A 49 -53.28 -22.72 37.53
CA GLU A 49 -53.99 -21.42 37.48
C GLU A 49 -53.12 -20.23 37.97
N CYS A 50 -51.82 -20.44 38.20
CA CYS A 50 -50.89 -19.43 38.71
C CYS A 50 -51.32 -18.83 40.06
N THR A 51 -51.75 -19.67 41.01
CA THR A 51 -52.24 -19.22 42.32
C THR A 51 -51.31 -19.57 43.48
N ILE A 52 -50.55 -20.66 43.38
CA ILE A 52 -49.64 -21.19 44.39
C ILE A 52 -48.20 -20.98 43.93
N LEU A 53 -47.58 -19.91 44.43
CA LEU A 53 -46.22 -19.53 44.08
C LEU A 53 -45.22 -20.64 44.46
N SER A 54 -44.39 -21.05 43.50
CA SER A 54 -43.33 -22.04 43.68
C SER A 54 -41.95 -21.39 43.74
N SER A 55 -41.60 -20.58 42.73
CA SER A 55 -40.32 -19.88 42.66
C SER A 55 -40.37 -18.67 41.74
N GLU A 56 -39.48 -17.71 41.98
CA GLU A 56 -39.28 -16.52 41.16
C GLU A 56 -37.84 -16.45 40.72
N MET A 57 -37.63 -16.06 39.46
CA MET A 57 -36.32 -15.86 38.88
C MET A 57 -36.30 -14.51 38.16
N VAL A 58 -35.41 -13.63 38.60
CA VAL A 58 -35.18 -12.34 37.95
C VAL A 58 -34.13 -12.53 36.87
N VAL A 59 -34.46 -12.11 35.66
CA VAL A 59 -33.62 -12.18 34.47
C VAL A 59 -33.39 -10.74 34.01
N THR A 60 -32.14 -10.30 34.06
CA THR A 60 -31.75 -9.00 33.53
C THR A 60 -31.60 -9.06 32.00
N TRP A 61 -31.56 -7.89 31.36
CA TRP A 61 -31.25 -7.80 29.93
C TRP A 61 -29.87 -8.39 29.61
N GLU A 62 -28.91 -8.20 30.52
CA GLU A 62 -27.58 -8.79 30.40
C GLU A 62 -27.68 -10.32 30.39
N ASP A 63 -28.42 -10.90 31.34
CA ASP A 63 -28.62 -12.36 31.41
C ASP A 63 -29.23 -12.94 30.13
N ALA A 64 -30.28 -12.29 29.61
CA ALA A 64 -31.03 -12.76 28.46
C ALA A 64 -30.31 -12.58 27.11
N LEU A 65 -29.47 -11.54 26.98
CA LEU A 65 -28.72 -11.23 25.74
C LEU A 65 -27.39 -11.97 25.66
N TYR A 66 -26.76 -12.24 26.80
CA TYR A 66 -25.48 -12.95 26.88
C TYR A 66 -25.63 -14.44 27.16
N GLY A 67 -26.86 -14.91 27.39
CA GLY A 67 -27.11 -16.30 27.73
C GLY A 67 -26.40 -16.70 29.02
N LEU A 68 -26.34 -15.79 30.00
CA LEU A 68 -25.70 -16.05 31.29
C LEU A 68 -26.55 -17.02 32.13
N CYS A 69 -25.90 -17.71 33.07
CA CYS A 69 -26.59 -18.56 34.02
C CYS A 69 -27.40 -17.70 35.00
N VAL A 70 -28.73 -17.77 34.93
CA VAL A 70 -29.63 -17.24 35.95
C VAL A 70 -29.98 -18.36 36.93
N GLY A 71 -29.91 -18.07 38.23
CA GLY A 71 -30.17 -19.08 39.27
C GLY A 71 -29.21 -20.28 39.27
N GLY A 72 -28.02 -20.12 38.66
CA GLY A 72 -26.92 -21.09 38.69
C GLY A 72 -26.95 -22.21 37.64
N ASN A 73 -28.09 -22.47 36.99
CA ASN A 73 -28.22 -23.58 36.02
C ASN A 73 -29.17 -23.32 34.83
N THR A 74 -29.78 -22.14 34.74
CA THR A 74 -30.76 -21.82 33.70
C THR A 74 -30.22 -20.72 32.81
N THR A 75 -30.18 -20.94 31.49
CA THR A 75 -29.88 -19.87 30.52
C THR A 75 -31.18 -19.41 29.89
N VAL A 76 -31.37 -18.09 29.83
CA VAL A 76 -32.56 -17.47 29.22
C VAL A 76 -32.14 -16.78 27.92
N PHE A 77 -32.90 -16.98 26.85
CA PHE A 77 -32.72 -16.28 25.58
C PHE A 77 -33.97 -15.48 25.26
N TYR A 78 -33.81 -14.20 24.96
CA TYR A 78 -34.91 -13.36 24.51
C TYR A 78 -34.70 -13.02 23.03
N GLN A 79 -35.61 -13.48 22.17
CA GLN A 79 -35.56 -13.24 20.73
C GLN A 79 -36.78 -12.41 20.31
N ASN A 80 -36.55 -11.16 19.91
CA ASN A 80 -37.56 -10.30 19.28
C ASN A 80 -37.14 -10.06 17.82
N TYR A 81 -38.03 -10.34 16.87
CA TYR A 81 -37.75 -10.21 15.43
C TYR A 81 -37.92 -8.76 14.91
N GLY A 82 -38.24 -7.79 15.77
CA GLY A 82 -38.22 -6.34 15.47
C GLY A 82 -37.30 -5.57 16.41
N SER A 83 -36.86 -4.36 16.03
CA SER A 83 -36.18 -3.45 16.96
C SER A 83 -37.00 -3.32 18.24
N PRO A 84 -36.41 -3.48 19.44
CA PRO A 84 -37.15 -3.32 20.68
C PRO A 84 -37.72 -1.89 20.73
N ASP A 85 -39.00 -1.75 21.06
CA ASP A 85 -39.56 -0.44 21.36
C ASP A 85 -38.81 0.12 22.59
N LEU A 86 -38.23 1.32 22.46
CA LEU A 86 -37.59 2.01 23.57
C LEU A 86 -38.62 2.86 24.31
N THR A 87 -38.54 2.84 25.64
CA THR A 87 -39.26 3.80 26.48
C THR A 87 -38.46 5.08 26.54
N ALA A 88 -39.00 6.15 25.99
CA ALA A 88 -38.43 7.49 26.02
C ALA A 88 -39.07 8.28 27.17
N VAL A 89 -38.26 8.65 28.16
CA VAL A 89 -38.62 9.56 29.25
C VAL A 89 -38.05 10.94 28.91
N THR A 90 -38.92 11.89 28.56
CA THR A 90 -38.55 13.26 28.23
C THR A 90 -38.78 14.15 29.45
N VAL A 91 -37.79 14.98 29.79
CA VAL A 91 -37.83 15.92 30.92
C VAL A 91 -37.98 17.35 30.40
N PHE A 92 -38.85 18.11 31.05
CA PHE A 92 -39.20 19.49 30.76
C PHE A 92 -39.10 20.36 32.03
N GLU A 93 -38.89 21.65 31.85
CA GLU A 93 -38.96 22.64 32.93
C GLU A 93 -40.39 23.13 33.16
N ASP A 94 -41.28 23.00 32.17
CA ASP A 94 -42.65 23.49 32.20
C ASP A 94 -43.66 22.40 32.58
N ASN A 95 -44.74 22.81 33.24
CA ASN A 95 -45.80 21.93 33.75
C ASN A 95 -46.78 21.45 32.67
N GLU A 96 -46.67 21.96 31.44
CA GLU A 96 -47.47 21.54 30.29
C GLU A 96 -46.68 20.59 29.36
N CYS A 97 -45.38 20.39 29.61
CA CYS A 97 -44.44 19.61 28.81
C CYS A 97 -44.51 20.03 27.33
N SER A 98 -44.55 21.34 27.13
CA SER A 98 -44.80 22.01 25.87
C SER A 98 -43.63 22.88 25.43
N GLU A 99 -42.76 23.27 26.36
CA GLU A 99 -41.56 24.06 26.10
C GLU A 99 -40.38 23.17 25.67
N LYS A 100 -39.18 23.75 25.67
CA LYS A 100 -37.96 23.04 25.27
C LYS A 100 -37.68 21.89 26.25
N PRO A 101 -37.53 20.65 25.76
CA PRO A 101 -37.09 19.55 26.60
C PRO A 101 -35.62 19.72 26.98
N VAL A 102 -35.23 19.28 28.18
CA VAL A 102 -33.84 19.40 28.67
C VAL A 102 -33.07 18.09 28.56
N LYS A 103 -33.77 16.95 28.67
CA LYS A 103 -33.16 15.62 28.65
C LYS A 103 -34.15 14.57 28.16
N ILE A 104 -33.68 13.59 27.39
CA ILE A 104 -34.44 12.38 27.04
C ILE A 104 -33.63 11.16 27.41
N THR A 105 -34.21 10.26 28.20
CA THR A 105 -33.61 8.97 28.52
C THR A 105 -34.36 7.87 27.80
N PHE A 106 -33.67 7.05 27.01
CA PHE A 106 -34.22 5.87 26.37
C PHE A 106 -33.73 4.62 27.07
N THR A 107 -34.66 3.78 27.51
CA THR A 107 -34.39 2.50 28.16
C THR A 107 -35.03 1.36 27.39
N MET A 108 -34.35 0.21 27.37
CA MET A 108 -34.91 -1.03 26.82
C MET A 108 -35.86 -1.68 27.84
N TRP A 109 -37.08 -1.97 27.43
CA TRP A 109 -38.10 -2.64 28.25
C TRP A 109 -38.40 -4.04 27.73
N PHE A 110 -38.44 -5.05 28.60
CA PHE A 110 -38.80 -6.40 28.18
C PHE A 110 -40.30 -6.42 27.78
N GLY A 111 -40.63 -6.91 26.58
CA GLY A 111 -42.00 -6.93 26.05
C GLY A 111 -42.29 -5.83 25.03
N LYS A 112 -43.56 -5.65 24.64
CA LYS A 112 -43.97 -4.47 23.84
C LYS A 112 -43.94 -3.23 24.72
N CYS A 113 -43.46 -2.09 24.21
CA CYS A 113 -43.55 -0.85 24.97
C CYS A 113 -45.03 -0.56 25.23
N ASN A 114 -45.39 -0.53 26.50
CA ASN A 114 -46.78 -0.52 26.93
C ASN A 114 -47.06 0.82 27.60
N ALA A 115 -47.08 1.89 26.81
CA ALA A 115 -47.59 3.20 27.24
C ALA A 115 -49.01 3.10 27.87
N SER A 116 -49.72 2.00 27.63
CA SER A 116 -51.06 1.70 28.13
C SER A 116 -51.16 0.81 29.39
N LYS A 117 -50.07 0.33 30.01
CA LYS A 117 -50.16 -0.33 31.35
C LYS A 117 -50.00 0.63 32.53
N ASP A 118 -49.79 1.91 32.24
CA ASP A 118 -50.29 3.03 33.06
C ASP A 118 -51.19 3.95 32.19
N PRO A 119 -52.41 3.51 31.86
CA PRO A 119 -53.31 4.18 30.90
C PRO A 119 -53.97 5.45 31.47
N GLY A 120 -53.27 6.18 32.36
CA GLY A 120 -53.69 7.44 32.96
C GLY A 120 -52.84 8.67 32.59
N ASN A 121 -51.55 8.55 32.24
CA ASN A 121 -50.64 9.71 32.19
C ASN A 121 -49.59 9.66 31.05
N SER A 122 -49.99 9.95 29.81
CA SER A 122 -49.15 10.81 28.94
C SER A 122 -49.36 12.28 29.30
N VAL A 123 -49.63 12.55 30.58
CA VAL A 123 -49.83 13.89 31.14
C VAL A 123 -48.50 14.29 31.71
N CYS A 124 -48.09 15.52 31.42
CA CYS A 124 -46.94 16.14 32.05
C CYS A 124 -47.04 15.98 33.57
N ALA A 125 -46.16 15.16 34.15
CA ALA A 125 -46.23 14.80 35.57
C ALA A 125 -45.04 15.41 36.31
N PRO A 126 -45.27 16.03 37.50
CA PRO A 126 -44.18 16.56 38.31
C PRO A 126 -43.29 15.41 38.81
N HIS A 127 -41.98 15.61 38.75
CA HIS A 127 -40.95 14.72 39.30
C HIS A 127 -39.80 15.57 39.83
N GLY A 128 -39.74 15.74 41.16
CA GLY A 128 -38.88 16.74 41.78
C GLY A 128 -39.33 18.16 41.43
N SER A 129 -38.38 19.01 41.04
CA SER A 129 -38.60 20.36 40.51
C SER A 129 -38.90 20.40 39.00
N SER A 130 -38.86 19.26 38.33
CA SER A 130 -39.04 19.13 36.87
C SER A 130 -40.34 18.40 36.51
N TYR A 131 -40.64 18.34 35.21
CA TYR A 131 -41.77 17.59 34.68
C TYR A 131 -41.32 16.56 33.66
N HIS A 132 -42.05 15.46 33.51
CA HIS A 132 -41.71 14.42 32.55
C HIS A 132 -42.90 13.89 31.76
N SER A 133 -42.60 13.36 30.58
CA SER A 133 -43.51 12.64 29.70
C SER A 133 -42.88 11.32 29.25
N VAL A 134 -43.71 10.28 29.12
CA VAL A 134 -43.28 8.93 28.73
C VAL A 134 -43.87 8.58 27.38
N SER A 135 -43.04 8.09 26.47
CA SER A 135 -43.43 7.69 25.10
C SER A 135 -42.71 6.42 24.66
N CYS A 136 -43.24 5.77 23.63
CA CYS A 136 -42.66 4.58 23.02
C CYS A 136 -42.11 4.91 21.63
N THR A 137 -40.87 4.55 21.32
CA THR A 137 -40.29 4.74 19.98
C THR A 137 -39.33 3.61 19.61
N PRO A 138 -39.41 3.06 18.38
CA PRO A 138 -38.38 2.16 17.85
C PRO A 138 -37.14 2.91 17.34
N TYR A 139 -37.21 4.24 17.17
CA TYR A 139 -36.15 5.07 16.59
C TYR A 139 -35.86 6.27 17.51
N TYR A 140 -34.90 6.11 18.41
CA TYR A 140 -34.51 7.15 19.36
C TYR A 140 -33.97 8.43 18.69
N TYR A 141 -33.35 8.32 17.51
CA TYR A 141 -32.86 9.47 16.75
C TYR A 141 -33.99 10.36 16.23
N ASP A 142 -34.95 9.76 15.54
CA ASP A 142 -36.08 10.48 14.95
C ASP A 142 -36.96 11.08 16.05
N PHE A 143 -37.11 10.34 17.16
CA PHE A 143 -37.77 10.84 18.35
C PHE A 143 -37.05 12.07 18.91
N ALA A 144 -35.75 11.97 19.23
CA ALA A 144 -34.98 13.11 19.72
C ALA A 144 -35.00 14.31 18.75
N SER A 145 -34.87 14.06 17.45
CA SER A 145 -34.91 15.12 16.43
C SER A 145 -36.26 15.83 16.38
N THR A 146 -37.36 15.10 16.59
CA THR A 146 -38.70 15.68 16.60
C THR A 146 -38.95 16.43 17.90
N THR A 147 -38.53 15.86 19.04
CA THR A 147 -38.77 16.40 20.38
C THR A 147 -37.93 17.65 20.66
N PHE A 148 -36.64 17.66 20.32
CA PHE A 148 -35.79 18.86 20.45
C PHE A 148 -36.02 19.89 19.34
N SER A 149 -36.55 19.46 18.19
CA SER A 149 -36.79 20.31 17.01
C SER A 149 -35.51 21.06 16.60
N SER A 150 -35.50 22.40 16.63
CA SER A 150 -34.37 23.27 16.31
C SER A 150 -33.45 23.59 17.49
N ASN A 151 -33.63 22.95 18.65
CA ASN A 151 -32.75 23.15 19.80
C ASN A 151 -31.54 22.22 19.69
N PRO A 152 -30.30 22.72 19.79
CA PRO A 152 -29.10 21.89 19.77
C PRO A 152 -29.16 20.80 20.85
N TYR A 153 -28.85 19.56 20.51
CA TYR A 153 -28.81 18.46 21.46
C TYR A 153 -27.67 17.48 21.16
N LEU A 154 -27.18 16.82 22.21
CA LEU A 154 -26.18 15.76 22.17
C LEU A 154 -26.77 14.45 22.67
N LEU A 155 -26.64 13.41 21.88
CA LEU A 155 -27.12 12.07 22.15
C LEU A 155 -25.92 11.14 22.38
N VAL A 156 -25.93 10.48 23.53
CA VAL A 156 -24.94 9.48 23.94
C VAL A 156 -25.64 8.13 23.96
N ALA A 157 -25.21 7.23 23.08
CA ALA A 157 -25.69 5.86 23.06
C ALA A 157 -24.58 4.93 23.59
N GLU A 158 -24.91 4.13 24.60
CA GLU A 158 -23.99 3.17 25.20
C GLU A 158 -24.30 1.77 24.68
N PHE A 159 -23.25 1.00 24.44
CA PHE A 159 -23.33 -0.32 23.85
C PHE A 159 -22.50 -1.34 24.62
N ALA A 160 -23.02 -2.56 24.62
CA ALA A 160 -22.40 -3.72 25.17
C ALA A 160 -21.48 -4.38 24.11
N GLY A 161 -20.20 -4.53 24.44
CA GLY A 161 -19.18 -5.12 23.56
C GLY A 161 -18.50 -4.14 22.59
N LYS A 162 -17.34 -4.54 22.05
CA LYS A 162 -16.40 -3.71 21.25
C LYS A 162 -16.93 -3.20 19.90
N SER A 163 -18.01 -3.77 19.39
CA SER A 163 -18.49 -3.48 18.03
C SER A 163 -19.73 -2.59 17.98
N CYS A 164 -20.20 -2.09 19.14
CA CYS A 164 -21.42 -1.28 19.25
C CYS A 164 -22.64 -1.95 18.57
N THR A 165 -22.75 -3.26 18.71
CA THR A 165 -23.80 -4.07 18.10
C THR A 165 -25.01 -4.26 19.01
N ARG A 166 -24.87 -4.00 20.31
CA ARG A 166 -25.90 -4.24 21.32
C ARG A 166 -26.12 -2.97 22.14
N LEU A 167 -27.19 -2.24 21.87
CA LEU A 167 -27.54 -1.02 22.60
C LEU A 167 -27.87 -1.33 24.06
N GLN A 168 -27.39 -0.52 25.00
CA GLN A 168 -27.71 -0.62 26.44
C GLN A 168 -28.59 0.54 26.91
N SER A 169 -28.16 1.76 26.64
CA SER A 169 -28.83 2.98 27.07
C SER A 169 -28.64 4.06 26.00
N VAL A 170 -29.58 5.00 25.93
CA VAL A 170 -29.38 6.25 25.20
C VAL A 170 -29.84 7.40 26.05
N VAL A 171 -29.02 8.46 26.13
CA VAL A 171 -29.41 9.72 26.75
C VAL A 171 -29.18 10.85 25.78
N ALA A 172 -30.18 11.70 25.57
CA ALA A 172 -30.05 12.95 24.84
C ALA A 172 -30.12 14.13 25.82
N TYR A 173 -29.18 15.06 25.69
CA TYR A 173 -29.02 16.26 26.50
C TYR A 173 -29.23 17.49 25.62
N ILE A 174 -29.98 18.49 26.10
CA ILE A 174 -29.96 19.80 25.48
C ILE A 174 -28.54 20.37 25.54
N ALA A 175 -28.03 20.86 24.41
CA ALA A 175 -26.66 21.31 24.25
C ALA A 175 -26.57 22.82 23.99
N ASP A 176 -27.35 23.59 24.75
CA ASP A 176 -27.43 25.06 24.66
C ASP A 176 -26.41 25.78 25.55
N GLY A 177 -25.56 25.03 26.26
CA GLY A 177 -24.57 25.56 27.19
C GLY A 177 -25.15 26.14 28.48
N SER A 178 -26.43 25.95 28.75
CA SER A 178 -27.05 26.32 30.02
C SER A 178 -26.92 25.20 31.05
N CYS A 179 -26.87 25.57 32.33
CA CYS A 179 -26.94 24.62 33.44
C CYS A 179 -28.36 24.05 33.55
N GLN A 180 -28.48 22.72 33.56
CA GLN A 180 -29.74 22.00 33.63
C GLN A 180 -29.77 21.16 34.91
N THR A 181 -30.81 21.34 35.74
CA THR A 181 -30.97 20.52 36.97
C THR A 181 -31.50 19.14 36.61
N ASN A 182 -30.96 18.07 37.21
CA ASN A 182 -31.49 16.72 37.03
C ASN A 182 -32.80 16.54 37.82
N THR A 183 -33.51 15.46 37.52
CA THR A 183 -34.79 15.09 38.16
C THR A 183 -34.68 14.74 39.64
N ASP A 184 -33.46 14.65 40.18
CA ASP A 184 -33.17 14.40 41.60
C ASP A 184 -33.02 15.69 42.43
N ASP A 185 -33.13 16.87 41.80
CA ASP A 185 -32.97 18.21 42.37
C ASP A 185 -31.64 18.48 43.10
N THR A 186 -30.68 17.56 43.00
CA THR A 186 -29.41 17.61 43.73
C THR A 186 -28.21 17.64 42.82
N THR A 187 -28.32 17.08 41.62
CA THR A 187 -27.27 17.08 40.60
C THR A 187 -27.69 17.92 39.40
N SER A 188 -26.72 18.29 38.56
CA SER A 188 -26.98 19.04 37.33
C SER A 188 -26.04 18.61 36.21
N PHE A 189 -26.35 19.06 34.99
CA PHE A 189 -25.50 18.85 33.83
C PHE A 189 -25.45 20.09 32.94
N MET A 190 -24.38 20.20 32.15
CA MET A 190 -24.25 21.19 31.10
C MET A 190 -23.64 20.54 29.87
N ALA A 191 -24.32 20.66 28.74
CA ALA A 191 -23.84 20.16 27.46
C ALA A 191 -23.64 21.32 26.48
N ILE A 192 -22.54 21.28 25.73
CA ILE A 192 -22.13 22.33 24.79
C ILE A 192 -21.72 21.68 23.48
N ILE A 193 -22.22 22.21 22.36
CA ILE A 193 -21.64 22.00 21.03
C ILE A 193 -20.90 23.29 20.65
N SER A 194 -19.60 23.18 20.45
CA SER A 194 -18.71 24.30 20.11
C SER A 194 -18.73 24.62 18.62
N GLU A 195 -18.53 25.89 18.27
CA GLU A 195 -18.32 26.34 16.88
C GLU A 195 -17.13 25.65 16.19
N LYS A 196 -16.14 25.20 16.97
CA LYS A 196 -14.99 24.42 16.45
C LYS A 196 -15.32 22.95 16.17
N SER A 197 -16.60 22.61 16.10
CA SER A 197 -17.11 21.27 15.82
C SER A 197 -16.75 20.23 16.88
N SER A 198 -16.45 20.61 18.12
CA SER A 198 -16.29 19.70 19.27
C SER A 198 -17.50 19.80 20.21
N ALA A 199 -17.64 18.87 21.15
CA ALA A 199 -18.68 18.95 22.17
C ALA A 199 -18.16 18.55 23.55
N SER A 200 -18.91 18.92 24.58
CA SER A 200 -18.63 18.49 25.95
C SER A 200 -19.92 18.26 26.71
N ILE A 201 -19.93 17.25 27.57
CA ILE A 201 -20.98 17.00 28.55
C ILE A 201 -20.32 17.03 29.92
N THR A 202 -20.73 17.95 30.77
CA THR A 202 -20.23 18.08 32.15
C THR A 202 -21.36 17.75 33.10
N THR A 203 -21.12 16.82 34.04
CA THR A 203 -22.02 16.54 35.15
C THR A 203 -21.50 17.19 36.43
N TYR A 204 -22.41 17.51 37.33
CA TYR A 204 -22.11 18.21 38.58
C TYR A 204 -22.82 17.52 39.74
N ILE A 205 -22.17 17.47 40.90
CA ILE A 205 -22.74 16.89 42.12
C ILE A 205 -23.68 17.85 42.87
N ASP A 206 -23.79 19.10 42.41
CA ASP A 206 -24.75 20.10 42.89
C ASP A 206 -25.74 20.49 41.78
N SER A 207 -26.87 21.09 42.15
CA SER A 207 -27.93 21.51 41.22
C SER A 207 -27.65 22.84 40.48
N SER A 208 -26.55 23.53 40.81
CA SER A 208 -26.23 24.87 40.31
C SER A 208 -24.97 24.92 39.44
N CYS A 209 -24.51 23.75 38.94
CA CYS A 209 -23.32 23.59 38.11
C CYS A 209 -22.04 24.25 38.67
N ASN A 210 -21.79 24.17 39.99
CA ASN A 210 -20.60 24.78 40.61
C ASN A 210 -19.48 23.77 40.88
N ILE A 211 -19.81 22.51 41.13
CA ILE A 211 -18.91 21.45 41.58
C ILE A 211 -18.93 20.33 40.55
N ILE A 212 -17.92 20.33 39.69
CA ILE A 212 -17.76 19.35 38.61
C ILE A 212 -17.59 17.96 39.19
N ASP A 213 -18.37 17.01 38.67
CA ASP A 213 -18.21 15.58 38.89
C ASP A 213 -17.32 14.99 37.80
N GLU A 214 -17.83 14.97 36.57
CA GLU A 214 -17.14 14.43 35.39
C GLU A 214 -17.32 15.37 34.19
N THR A 215 -16.32 15.41 33.31
CA THR A 215 -16.41 16.07 32.00
C THR A 215 -16.08 15.07 30.91
N THR A 216 -17.05 14.77 30.06
CA THR A 216 -16.84 14.03 28.81
C THR A 216 -16.52 15.02 27.71
N LEU A 217 -15.29 15.00 27.21
CA LEU A 217 -14.89 15.74 26.02
C LEU A 217 -15.14 14.87 24.78
N ILE A 218 -15.83 15.44 23.80
CA ILE A 218 -16.19 14.79 22.54
C ILE A 218 -15.50 15.56 21.42
N ASN A 219 -14.55 14.91 20.75
CA ASN A 219 -13.83 15.53 19.65
C ASN A 219 -14.70 15.59 18.38
N LYS A 220 -14.20 16.32 17.38
CA LYS A 220 -14.89 16.56 16.12
C LYS A 220 -15.26 15.27 15.39
N ARG A 221 -14.34 14.32 15.36
CA ARG A 221 -14.52 13.05 14.69
C ARG A 221 -15.59 12.18 15.35
N GLN A 222 -15.62 12.14 16.68
CA GLN A 222 -16.66 11.45 17.45
C GLN A 222 -18.07 11.95 17.13
N LEU A 223 -18.23 13.20 16.69
CA LEU A 223 -19.52 13.78 16.28
C LEU A 223 -19.84 13.55 14.81
N THR A 224 -18.83 13.57 13.94
CA THR A 224 -19.04 13.56 12.48
C THR A 224 -18.97 12.19 11.84
N GLU A 225 -18.39 11.16 12.46
CA GLU A 225 -18.28 9.83 11.85
C GLU A 225 -19.62 9.12 11.61
N THR A 226 -19.69 8.34 10.52
CA THR A 226 -20.88 7.57 10.19
C THR A 226 -21.18 6.45 11.19
N TRP A 227 -22.49 6.29 11.43
CA TRP A 227 -23.18 5.30 12.27
C TRP A 227 -22.69 3.84 12.23
N PHE A 228 -22.01 3.41 11.16
CA PHE A 228 -21.58 2.02 11.02
C PHE A 228 -20.23 1.71 11.69
N TRP A 229 -19.36 2.72 11.88
CA TRP A 229 -17.97 2.51 12.29
C TRP A 229 -17.54 3.22 13.59
N SER A 230 -18.33 4.18 14.09
CA SER A 230 -17.96 5.07 15.20
C SER A 230 -18.15 4.48 16.61
N CYS A 231 -17.54 3.32 16.90
CA CYS A 231 -17.63 2.70 18.23
C CYS A 231 -16.41 3.06 19.09
N TYR A 232 -16.59 3.90 20.13
CA TYR A 232 -15.48 4.35 20.97
C TYR A 232 -15.46 3.67 22.34
N GLY A 233 -14.32 3.13 22.75
CA GLY A 233 -14.15 2.51 24.07
C GLY A 233 -14.13 3.54 25.18
N SER A 234 -14.92 3.32 26.24
CA SER A 234 -14.88 4.16 27.46
C SER A 234 -13.92 3.56 28.49
N THR A 235 -13.06 4.39 29.09
CA THR A 235 -12.12 3.98 30.16
C THR A 235 -12.79 3.89 31.54
N SER A 236 -14.00 4.42 31.71
CA SER A 236 -14.72 4.52 32.98
C SER A 236 -15.55 3.29 33.39
N CYS A 237 -15.41 2.15 32.69
CA CYS A 237 -16.18 0.95 33.03
C CYS A 237 -15.42 0.04 33.99
N ASN A 238 -16.02 -0.16 35.17
CA ASN A 238 -15.50 -1.00 36.25
C ASN A 238 -15.14 -2.41 35.75
N ALA A 239 -13.94 -2.87 36.15
CA ALA A 239 -13.25 -4.07 35.69
C ALA A 239 -13.92 -5.43 36.04
N GLY A 240 -15.24 -5.49 36.23
CA GLY A 240 -16.00 -6.69 36.58
C GLY A 240 -17.09 -7.09 35.59
N GLN A 241 -17.50 -6.21 34.68
CA GLN A 241 -18.53 -6.49 33.67
C GLN A 241 -18.11 -5.95 32.30
N SER A 242 -18.51 -6.65 31.26
CA SER A 242 -17.98 -6.54 29.89
C SER A 242 -18.10 -5.15 29.24
N LEU A 243 -16.96 -4.58 28.83
CA LEU A 243 -16.73 -3.75 27.63
C LEU A 243 -17.89 -2.80 27.23
N CYS A 244 -17.92 -1.57 27.75
CA CYS A 244 -18.86 -0.53 27.33
C CYS A 244 -18.24 0.37 26.23
N ASN A 245 -18.92 0.52 25.10
CA ASN A 245 -18.52 1.46 24.04
C ASN A 245 -19.62 2.49 23.81
N LYS A 246 -19.24 3.70 23.42
CA LYS A 246 -20.15 4.84 23.25
C LYS A 246 -20.20 5.26 21.78
N ARG A 247 -21.38 5.75 21.36
CA ARG A 247 -21.57 6.53 20.15
C ARG A 247 -22.14 7.89 20.52
N PHE A 248 -21.65 8.92 19.85
CA PHE A 248 -22.12 10.29 20.03
C PHE A 248 -22.82 10.74 18.75
N VAL A 249 -23.97 11.39 18.91
CA VAL A 249 -24.73 11.98 17.81
C VAL A 249 -25.23 13.34 18.25
N PHE A 250 -25.36 14.29 17.33
CA PHE A 250 -25.93 15.59 17.63
C PHE A 250 -27.12 15.89 16.70
N GLY A 251 -27.90 16.90 17.05
CA GLY A 251 -28.97 17.43 16.20
C GLY A 251 -29.40 18.82 16.64
N GLY A 252 -30.43 19.36 15.98
CA GLY A 252 -30.97 20.70 16.27
C GLY A 252 -30.11 21.87 15.78
N LEU A 253 -29.07 21.61 14.98
CA LEU A 253 -28.32 22.65 14.27
C LEU A 253 -28.96 22.94 12.90
N SER A 254 -28.87 24.17 12.43
CA SER A 254 -29.37 24.55 11.09
C SER A 254 -28.52 23.93 9.98
N GLY A 255 -29.15 23.18 9.06
CA GLY A 255 -28.52 22.55 7.89
C GLY A 255 -28.70 21.03 7.85
N SER A 256 -28.02 20.36 6.91
CA SER A 256 -27.94 18.89 6.87
C SER A 256 -26.72 18.40 7.67
N ARG A 257 -26.90 17.35 8.48
CA ARG A 257 -25.79 16.66 9.15
C ARG A 257 -24.83 16.10 8.11
N SER A 258 -23.53 16.24 8.35
CA SER A 258 -22.51 15.79 7.41
C SER A 258 -22.47 14.26 7.25
N TYR A 259 -22.82 13.47 8.28
CA TYR A 259 -22.75 12.00 8.25
C TYR A 259 -21.42 11.50 7.66
N GLY A 260 -20.29 12.02 8.14
CA GLY A 260 -18.95 11.65 7.70
C GLY A 260 -18.58 12.13 6.30
N LEU A 261 -19.41 12.96 5.67
CA LEU A 261 -19.03 13.74 4.50
C LEU A 261 -18.18 14.93 4.94
N MET A 262 -17.25 15.34 4.09
CA MET A 262 -16.49 16.57 4.24
C MET A 262 -17.13 17.67 3.40
N THR A 263 -17.07 18.90 3.92
CA THR A 263 -17.36 20.10 3.16
C THR A 263 -16.17 20.35 2.24
N ALA A 264 -16.37 20.21 0.95
CA ALA A 264 -15.39 20.56 -0.07
C ALA A 264 -15.66 21.98 -0.56
N VAL A 265 -14.65 22.85 -0.53
CA VAL A 265 -14.72 24.24 -0.99
C VAL A 265 -13.71 24.42 -2.11
N VAL A 266 -14.19 24.74 -3.29
CA VAL A 266 -13.39 25.03 -4.48
C VAL A 266 -13.30 26.54 -4.62
N THR A 267 -12.09 27.10 -4.57
CA THR A 267 -11.85 28.54 -4.60
C THR A 267 -11.30 28.95 -5.97
N TYR A 268 -11.91 29.97 -6.57
CA TYR A 268 -11.59 30.48 -7.91
C TYR A 268 -10.91 31.88 -7.87
N GLY A 269 -10.59 32.39 -6.68
CA GLY A 269 -9.97 33.70 -6.52
C GLY A 269 -10.92 34.82 -6.95
N THR A 270 -10.48 35.65 -7.91
CA THR A 270 -11.24 36.81 -8.42
C THR A 270 -12.18 36.47 -9.60
N ASP A 271 -12.30 35.20 -9.99
CA ASP A 271 -13.21 34.80 -11.07
C ASP A 271 -14.66 34.66 -10.59
N SER A 272 -15.45 35.71 -10.82
CA SER A 272 -16.87 35.77 -10.45
C SER A 272 -17.79 34.79 -11.18
N SER A 273 -17.27 34.09 -12.18
CA SER A 273 -18.02 33.09 -12.92
C SER A 273 -17.73 31.65 -12.50
N CYS A 274 -16.71 31.42 -11.65
CA CYS A 274 -16.22 30.10 -11.29
C CYS A 274 -15.98 29.18 -12.52
N SER A 275 -15.56 29.77 -13.64
CA SER A 275 -15.41 29.09 -14.93
C SER A 275 -13.94 28.84 -15.28
N GLN A 276 -13.04 29.63 -14.69
CA GLN A 276 -11.61 29.42 -14.77
C GLN A 276 -11.17 28.26 -13.89
N ARG A 277 -9.89 27.91 -14.01
CA ARG A 277 -9.28 26.88 -13.18
C ARG A 277 -9.30 27.33 -11.71
N ALA A 278 -9.69 26.43 -10.82
CA ALA A 278 -9.63 26.67 -9.40
C ALA A 278 -8.18 26.85 -8.93
N LYS A 279 -8.01 27.65 -7.87
CA LYS A 279 -6.72 27.96 -7.26
C LYS A 279 -6.42 27.07 -6.05
N LYS A 280 -7.47 26.70 -5.32
CA LYS A 280 -7.39 25.91 -4.09
C LYS A 280 -8.65 25.08 -3.91
N VAL A 281 -8.51 23.85 -3.44
CA VAL A 281 -9.63 23.02 -2.99
C VAL A 281 -9.37 22.58 -1.57
N SER A 282 -10.29 22.84 -0.65
CA SER A 282 -10.19 22.39 0.73
C SER A 282 -11.34 21.46 1.09
N PHE A 283 -11.02 20.33 1.71
CA PHE A 283 -11.94 19.41 2.34
C PHE A 283 -11.81 19.56 3.85
N THR A 284 -12.87 20.03 4.49
CA THR A 284 -12.95 20.18 5.93
C THR A 284 -14.03 19.26 6.46
N LEU A 285 -13.68 18.46 7.47
CA LEU A 285 -14.71 17.81 8.27
C LEU A 285 -15.54 18.92 8.94
N GLU A 286 -16.86 18.88 8.87
CA GLU A 286 -17.73 19.87 9.53
C GLU A 286 -18.93 19.14 10.14
N LEU A 287 -19.53 19.69 11.20
CA LEU A 287 -20.75 19.10 11.77
C LEU A 287 -21.88 19.14 10.75
N MET A 288 -22.02 20.29 10.09
CA MET A 288 -23.05 20.54 9.09
C MET A 288 -22.37 20.70 7.75
N CYS A 289 -22.98 20.12 6.72
CA CYS A 289 -22.54 20.37 5.37
C CYS A 289 -23.73 20.83 4.53
N ASN A 290 -23.60 22.01 3.95
CA ASN A 290 -24.60 22.62 3.08
C ASN A 290 -24.08 22.54 1.65
N SER A 291 -24.52 21.54 0.89
CA SER A 291 -24.23 21.47 -0.54
C SER A 291 -25.21 22.34 -1.31
N GLN A 292 -24.78 22.83 -2.47
CA GLN A 292 -25.72 23.41 -3.40
C GLN A 292 -26.76 22.38 -3.83
N SER A 293 -28.00 22.84 -4.04
CA SER A 293 -29.14 21.96 -4.33
C SER A 293 -29.06 21.26 -5.69
N ASN A 294 -28.20 21.74 -6.60
CA ASN A 294 -28.01 21.15 -7.92
C ASN A 294 -26.53 21.15 -8.35
N ASN A 295 -25.87 20.00 -8.24
CA ASN A 295 -24.48 19.82 -8.66
C ASN A 295 -24.24 19.98 -10.18
N TRP A 296 -25.28 20.04 -11.00
CA TRP A 296 -25.18 20.28 -12.45
C TRP A 296 -25.30 21.74 -12.84
N ASN A 297 -25.83 22.59 -11.95
CA ASN A 297 -25.96 24.02 -12.18
C ASN A 297 -25.46 24.76 -10.94
N VAL A 298 -24.14 24.73 -10.81
CA VAL A 298 -23.39 25.25 -9.68
C VAL A 298 -23.42 26.78 -9.72
N VAL A 299 -23.82 27.40 -8.62
CA VAL A 299 -23.82 28.85 -8.47
C VAL A 299 -22.49 29.28 -7.86
N CYS A 300 -21.79 30.20 -8.50
CA CYS A 300 -20.59 30.81 -7.94
C CYS A 300 -21.00 31.70 -6.76
N GLU A 301 -20.55 31.36 -5.55
CA GLU A 301 -20.84 32.13 -4.34
C GLU A 301 -19.75 33.18 -4.08
N ASP A 302 -20.12 34.23 -3.35
CA ASP A 302 -19.33 35.42 -3.10
C ASP A 302 -19.21 35.69 -1.60
N ILE A 303 -17.99 35.64 -1.07
CA ILE A 303 -17.67 36.10 0.29
C ILE A 303 -16.43 36.99 0.21
N GLU A 304 -16.60 38.26 0.61
CA GLU A 304 -15.50 39.24 0.77
C GLU A 304 -14.58 39.39 -0.47
N GLY A 305 -15.11 39.20 -1.68
CA GLY A 305 -14.37 39.32 -2.94
C GLY A 305 -13.63 38.04 -3.37
N GLN A 306 -13.85 36.93 -2.67
CA GLN A 306 -13.50 35.59 -3.15
C GLN A 306 -14.72 34.84 -3.68
N HIS A 307 -14.49 34.17 -4.80
CA HIS A 307 -15.48 33.35 -5.46
C HIS A 307 -15.22 31.86 -5.22
N TYR A 308 -16.25 31.14 -4.79
CA TYR A 308 -16.11 29.72 -4.47
C TYR A 308 -17.36 28.91 -4.76
N VAL A 309 -17.19 27.59 -4.70
CA VAL A 309 -18.26 26.61 -4.75
C VAL A 309 -18.09 25.62 -3.61
N SER A 310 -19.18 25.27 -2.92
CA SER A 310 -19.18 24.26 -1.86
C SER A 310 -19.98 23.00 -2.18
N TYR A 311 -19.44 21.85 -1.82
CA TYR A 311 -20.06 20.54 -1.94
C TYR A 311 -19.99 19.75 -0.64
N CYS A 312 -20.90 18.80 -0.47
CA CYS A 312 -20.81 17.76 0.56
C CYS A 312 -20.44 16.46 -0.12
N THR A 313 -19.24 15.96 0.14
CA THR A 313 -18.75 14.75 -0.52
C THR A 313 -18.01 13.86 0.45
N ARG A 314 -17.96 12.57 0.13
CA ARG A 314 -17.05 11.67 0.82
C ARG A 314 -15.67 11.89 0.23
N TYR A 315 -14.71 12.17 1.10
CA TYR A 315 -13.31 12.22 0.76
C TYR A 315 -12.64 10.96 1.30
N TRP A 316 -11.81 10.33 0.48
CA TRP A 316 -10.91 9.25 0.84
C TRP A 316 -9.49 9.74 0.67
N SER A 317 -8.56 9.12 1.42
CA SER A 317 -7.17 9.50 1.35
C SER A 317 -6.63 9.49 -0.08
N GLU A 318 -5.55 10.24 -0.29
CA GLU A 318 -4.88 10.43 -1.58
C GLU A 318 -5.64 11.26 -2.63
N GLY A 319 -6.69 11.98 -2.25
CA GLY A 319 -7.42 12.87 -3.16
C GLY A 319 -8.54 12.18 -3.93
N TYR A 320 -8.98 11.01 -3.47
CA TYR A 320 -10.17 10.37 -4.00
C TYR A 320 -11.40 11.01 -3.37
N ASP A 321 -12.36 11.44 -4.19
CA ASP A 321 -13.62 11.99 -3.70
C ASP A 321 -14.81 11.51 -4.51
N GLY A 322 -16.00 11.57 -3.92
CA GLY A 322 -17.23 11.02 -4.51
C GLY A 322 -17.65 11.64 -5.85
N PHE A 323 -17.12 12.82 -6.22
CA PHE A 323 -17.49 13.52 -7.44
C PHE A 323 -16.31 13.80 -8.39
N GLY A 324 -15.08 13.40 -8.03
CA GLY A 324 -13.87 13.77 -8.75
C GLY A 324 -13.66 15.29 -8.79
N LEU A 325 -13.91 15.97 -7.67
CA LEU A 325 -13.84 17.42 -7.55
C LEU A 325 -12.45 17.96 -7.88
N LEU A 326 -11.37 17.31 -7.44
CA LEU A 326 -10.01 17.77 -7.72
C LEU A 326 -9.73 17.84 -9.23
N ASP A 327 -10.08 16.79 -9.97
CA ASP A 327 -9.88 16.73 -11.42
C ASP A 327 -10.78 17.73 -12.16
N LYS A 328 -12.00 17.96 -11.67
CA LYS A 328 -12.91 18.96 -12.25
C LYS A 328 -12.48 20.39 -11.96
N ALA A 329 -11.98 20.65 -10.76
CA ALA A 329 -11.60 21.98 -10.30
C ALA A 329 -10.31 22.47 -10.97
N PHE A 330 -9.28 21.61 -11.03
CA PHE A 330 -8.01 21.96 -11.65
C PHE A 330 -7.96 21.64 -13.15
N GLY A 331 -8.71 20.64 -13.61
CA GLY A 331 -8.66 20.16 -14.99
C GLY A 331 -7.39 19.35 -15.29
N TRP A 332 -7.52 18.26 -16.05
CA TRP A 332 -6.36 17.50 -16.53
C TRP A 332 -5.75 18.18 -17.78
N PRO A 333 -4.40 18.26 -17.93
CA PRO A 333 -3.34 17.71 -17.09
C PRO A 333 -2.66 18.76 -16.19
N THR A 334 -3.28 19.17 -15.10
CA THR A 334 -2.70 20.17 -14.18
C THR A 334 -1.99 19.52 -13.00
N ALA A 335 -0.81 20.03 -12.66
CA ALA A 335 -0.09 19.62 -11.46
C ALA A 335 -0.52 20.43 -10.22
N TYR A 336 -0.68 19.73 -9.09
CA TYR A 336 -1.06 20.33 -7.81
C TYR A 336 -0.45 19.56 -6.65
N LEU A 337 -0.29 20.24 -5.51
CA LEU A 337 0.16 19.63 -4.26
C LEU A 337 -1.05 19.38 -3.36
N LEU A 338 -1.29 18.11 -3.02
CA LEU A 338 -2.29 17.71 -2.05
C LEU A 338 -1.66 17.55 -0.67
N VAL A 339 -2.26 18.17 0.34
CA VAL A 339 -1.85 18.12 1.74
C VAL A 339 -2.98 17.52 2.55
N GLU A 340 -2.73 16.43 3.24
CA GLU A 340 -3.71 15.73 4.07
C GLU A 340 -3.27 15.83 5.54
N GLU A 341 -4.15 16.32 6.42
CA GLU A 341 -3.85 16.52 7.85
C GLU A 341 -4.56 15.43 8.68
N TYR A 342 -3.79 14.79 9.55
CA TYR A 342 -4.17 13.61 10.33
C TYR A 342 -4.12 13.92 11.83
N ASP A 343 -5.08 13.39 12.60
CA ASP A 343 -5.12 13.53 14.06
C ASP A 343 -4.27 12.43 14.70
N ASP A 344 -3.05 12.79 15.10
CA ASP A 344 -2.05 11.90 15.69
C ASP A 344 -2.47 11.37 17.08
N SER A 345 -3.46 11.99 17.74
CA SER A 345 -4.03 11.47 18.98
C SER A 345 -4.91 10.23 18.78
N LEU A 346 -5.36 9.98 17.55
CA LEU A 346 -6.28 8.88 17.21
C LEU A 346 -5.61 7.76 16.41
N GLY A 347 -4.39 7.95 15.92
CA GLY A 347 -3.65 6.97 15.12
C GLY A 347 -2.47 7.60 14.40
N TYR A 348 -2.08 7.02 13.25
CA TYR A 348 -0.87 7.43 12.54
C TYR A 348 -1.20 8.12 11.22
N CYS A 349 -0.28 8.98 10.74
CA CYS A 349 -0.43 9.66 9.47
C CYS A 349 -0.51 8.67 8.30
N GLY A 350 -1.45 8.89 7.38
CA GLY A 350 -1.77 8.00 6.27
C GLY A 350 -2.95 7.06 6.52
N ASP A 351 -3.38 6.91 7.78
CA ASP A 351 -4.62 6.19 8.10
C ASP A 351 -5.85 7.02 7.73
N GLU A 352 -6.66 6.52 6.80
CA GLU A 352 -7.89 7.19 6.34
C GLU A 352 -8.85 7.50 7.47
N TYR A 353 -8.79 6.71 8.55
CA TYR A 353 -9.63 6.89 9.71
C TYR A 353 -9.26 8.20 10.42
N VAL A 354 -7.99 8.53 10.61
CA VAL A 354 -7.59 9.71 11.40
C VAL A 354 -7.46 10.99 10.57
N LEU A 355 -7.77 10.95 9.28
CA LEU A 355 -7.81 12.10 8.40
C LEU A 355 -8.94 13.07 8.79
N TYR A 356 -8.63 14.35 8.99
CA TYR A 356 -9.65 15.35 9.35
C TYR A 356 -9.73 16.56 8.41
N ASN A 357 -8.65 16.88 7.69
CA ASN A 357 -8.66 17.91 6.65
C ASN A 357 -7.82 17.46 5.45
N ALA A 358 -8.15 17.95 4.27
CA ALA A 358 -7.28 17.89 3.10
C ALA A 358 -7.33 19.20 2.31
N VAL A 359 -6.21 19.65 1.76
CA VAL A 359 -6.12 20.86 0.95
C VAL A 359 -5.26 20.59 -0.26
N ALA A 360 -5.80 20.84 -1.45
CA ALA A 360 -5.06 20.82 -2.70
C ALA A 360 -4.77 22.25 -3.15
N TYR A 361 -3.49 22.51 -3.44
CA TYR A 361 -2.98 23.80 -3.88
C TYR A 361 -2.53 23.71 -5.34
N LEU A 362 -2.99 24.65 -6.17
CA LEU A 362 -2.37 24.89 -7.46
C LEU A 362 -0.94 25.42 -7.26
N LEU A 363 0.00 24.98 -8.09
CA LEU A 363 1.40 25.40 -8.02
C LEU A 363 1.61 26.74 -8.75
N ASP A 364 0.99 27.83 -8.27
CA ASP A 364 1.02 29.14 -8.93
C ASP A 364 1.59 30.30 -8.09
N GLU A 365 2.15 30.00 -6.92
CA GLU A 365 2.76 30.96 -5.97
C GLU A 365 1.87 32.15 -5.54
N GLU A 366 0.60 32.15 -5.94
CA GLU A 366 -0.33 33.22 -5.61
C GLU A 366 -0.79 33.11 -4.15
N CYS A 367 -1.08 34.26 -3.53
CA CYS A 367 -1.68 34.31 -2.20
C CYS A 367 -3.15 33.86 -2.28
N GLN A 368 -3.50 32.80 -1.55
CA GLN A 368 -4.84 32.23 -1.53
C GLN A 368 -5.50 32.45 -0.17
N THR A 369 -6.44 33.41 -0.09
CA THR A 369 -7.28 33.60 1.09
C THR A 369 -8.18 32.39 1.33
N ASN A 370 -8.52 32.12 2.58
CA ASN A 370 -9.46 31.08 2.97
C ASN A 370 -10.91 31.53 2.76
N ARG A 371 -11.85 30.57 2.80
CA ARG A 371 -13.29 30.81 2.66
C ARG A 371 -13.82 31.91 3.59
N ASP A 372 -13.30 32.00 4.81
CA ASP A 372 -13.79 32.96 5.81
C ASP A 372 -13.23 34.39 5.63
N GLY A 373 -12.35 34.62 4.65
CA GLY A 373 -11.74 35.94 4.43
C GLY A 373 -10.75 36.37 5.52
N LYS A 374 -10.33 35.45 6.41
CA LYS A 374 -9.57 35.78 7.63
C LYS A 374 -8.11 35.34 7.59
N THR A 375 -7.82 34.22 6.94
CA THR A 375 -6.46 33.66 6.86
C THR A 375 -6.10 33.40 5.40
N SER A 376 -4.83 33.20 5.11
CA SER A 376 -4.37 32.91 3.76
C SER A 376 -3.23 31.91 3.72
N SER A 377 -2.91 31.42 2.53
CA SER A 377 -1.80 30.52 2.30
C SER A 377 -1.14 30.83 0.98
N GLN A 378 0.18 30.70 0.91
CA GLN A 378 0.97 30.93 -0.31
C GLN A 378 2.00 29.81 -0.45
N LEU A 379 2.28 29.45 -1.70
CA LEU A 379 3.37 28.54 -2.03
C LEU A 379 4.57 29.32 -2.56
N MET A 380 5.76 28.80 -2.31
CA MET A 380 6.97 29.12 -3.07
C MET A 380 7.43 27.81 -3.70
N VAL A 381 7.53 27.76 -5.03
CA VAL A 381 7.68 26.52 -5.81
C VAL A 381 9.02 26.53 -6.52
N GLY A 382 9.88 25.57 -6.17
CA GLY A 382 11.17 25.34 -6.84
C GLY A 382 11.61 23.90 -6.69
N HIS A 383 12.83 23.70 -6.19
CA HIS A 383 13.34 22.37 -5.81
C HIS A 383 12.49 21.71 -4.72
N SER A 384 12.12 22.50 -3.72
CA SER A 384 11.11 22.18 -2.71
C SER A 384 9.89 23.09 -2.88
N VAL A 385 8.76 22.70 -2.29
CA VAL A 385 7.62 23.59 -2.10
C VAL A 385 7.60 24.04 -0.66
N THR A 386 7.66 25.35 -0.46
CA THR A 386 7.44 25.95 0.87
C THR A 386 6.00 26.43 0.96
N ILE A 387 5.23 25.82 1.85
CA ILE A 387 3.85 26.20 2.17
C ILE A 387 3.90 27.17 3.34
N THR A 388 3.47 28.40 3.12
CA THR A 388 3.37 29.41 4.18
C THR A 388 1.90 29.68 4.48
N LYS A 389 1.48 29.52 5.75
CA LYS A 389 0.15 29.90 6.24
C LYS A 389 0.26 31.25 6.96
N PHE A 390 -0.79 32.07 6.84
CA PHE A 390 -0.82 33.43 7.37
C PHE A 390 -2.08 33.67 8.22
N ALA A 391 -1.96 34.53 9.24
CA ALA A 391 -3.05 34.91 10.14
C ALA A 391 -4.02 35.94 9.52
N ASP A 392 -3.65 36.53 8.39
CA ASP A 392 -4.39 37.57 7.68
C ASP A 392 -4.73 37.12 6.24
N PRO A 393 -5.67 37.77 5.56
CA PRO A 393 -6.06 37.40 4.20
C PRO A 393 -5.09 37.84 3.10
N LEU A 394 -4.09 38.67 3.40
CA LEU A 394 -3.20 39.33 2.44
C LEU A 394 -1.78 38.73 2.38
N CYS A 395 -1.55 37.58 3.02
CA CYS A 395 -0.25 36.92 3.12
C CYS A 395 0.86 37.79 3.72
N THR A 396 0.59 38.49 4.84
CA THR A 396 1.57 39.40 5.47
C THR A 396 2.08 38.95 6.83
N VAL A 397 1.25 38.25 7.61
CA VAL A 397 1.53 37.82 8.99
C VAL A 397 1.66 36.30 9.03
N ILE A 398 2.89 35.79 8.94
CA ILE A 398 3.18 34.35 8.93
C ILE A 398 2.77 33.69 10.26
N THR A 399 2.08 32.56 10.17
CA THR A 399 1.75 31.70 11.33
C THR A 399 2.54 30.40 11.35
N SER A 400 2.74 29.80 10.18
CA SER A 400 3.53 28.58 10.05
C SER A 400 4.13 28.46 8.65
N GLN A 401 5.26 27.78 8.56
CA GLN A 401 5.91 27.47 7.31
C GLN A 401 6.31 25.99 7.31
N THR A 402 6.11 25.33 6.17
CA THR A 402 6.46 23.91 5.99
C THR A 402 7.11 23.73 4.64
N GLU A 403 8.33 23.21 4.64
CA GLU A 403 9.07 22.87 3.43
C GLU A 403 8.86 21.40 3.07
N VAL A 404 8.63 21.13 1.79
CA VAL A 404 8.32 19.79 1.28
C VAL A 404 9.19 19.54 0.06
N SER A 405 10.05 18.52 0.13
CA SER A 405 10.85 18.10 -1.02
C SER A 405 9.99 17.38 -2.07
N PHE A 406 10.42 17.39 -3.33
CA PHE A 406 9.74 16.62 -4.38
C PHE A 406 9.70 15.12 -4.05
N ARG A 407 10.78 14.60 -3.47
CA ARG A 407 10.89 13.23 -2.97
C ARG A 407 9.79 12.90 -1.96
N SER A 408 9.64 13.71 -0.92
CA SER A 408 8.63 13.50 0.13
C SER A 408 7.21 13.55 -0.45
N ALA A 409 6.93 14.51 -1.34
CA ALA A 409 5.63 14.63 -2.00
C ALA A 409 5.34 13.47 -2.98
N ARG A 410 6.36 12.90 -3.63
CA ARG A 410 6.19 11.76 -4.53
C ARG A 410 6.01 10.44 -3.78
N ARG A 411 6.71 10.29 -2.65
CA ARG A 411 6.60 9.17 -1.72
C ARG A 411 5.32 9.15 -0.91
N ARG A 412 4.61 10.29 -0.83
CA ARG A 412 3.49 10.46 0.09
C ARG A 412 3.97 10.31 1.53
N SER A 413 5.16 10.84 1.82
CA SER A 413 5.76 10.83 3.15
C SER A 413 4.94 11.71 4.11
N CYS A 414 4.94 11.31 5.37
CA CYS A 414 4.35 12.07 6.45
C CYS A 414 5.42 12.96 7.09
N ILE A 415 5.23 14.27 7.03
CA ILE A 415 6.04 15.23 7.78
C ILE A 415 5.18 15.68 8.95
N SER A 416 5.55 15.28 10.17
CA SER A 416 4.69 15.40 11.35
C SER A 416 3.33 14.70 11.12
N SER A 417 2.22 15.38 11.37
CA SER A 417 0.86 14.87 11.22
C SER A 417 0.26 15.16 9.83
N SER A 418 1.07 15.54 8.84
CA SER A 418 0.60 15.87 7.49
C SER A 418 1.26 15.01 6.42
N ARG A 419 0.47 14.54 5.45
CA ARG A 419 0.95 13.81 4.27
C ARG A 419 0.89 14.69 3.05
N PHE A 420 1.97 14.70 2.27
CA PHE A 420 2.11 15.54 1.08
C PHE A 420 2.13 14.67 -0.17
N THR A 421 1.30 14.98 -1.15
CA THR A 421 1.19 14.19 -2.38
C THR A 421 1.24 15.09 -3.61
N PHE A 422 2.24 14.90 -4.47
CA PHE A 422 2.29 15.54 -5.78
C PHE A 422 1.39 14.79 -6.78
N ARG A 423 0.46 15.51 -7.42
CA ARG A 423 -0.46 14.99 -8.45
C ARG A 423 -0.29 15.77 -9.75
N GLY A 424 -0.52 15.08 -10.87
CA GLY A 424 -0.39 15.64 -12.22
C GLY A 424 0.87 15.16 -12.97
N PRO A 425 1.17 15.76 -14.13
CA PRO A 425 2.37 15.45 -14.92
C PRO A 425 3.63 15.74 -14.13
N ILE A 426 4.64 14.87 -14.28
CA ILE A 426 5.97 15.11 -13.73
C ILE A 426 6.59 16.27 -14.54
N PRO A 427 7.07 17.34 -13.89
CA PRO A 427 7.76 18.44 -14.58
C PRO A 427 9.04 17.96 -15.26
N ASP A 428 9.44 18.66 -16.33
CA ASP A 428 10.76 18.47 -16.94
C ASP A 428 11.87 18.67 -15.90
N LEU A 429 12.98 17.93 -16.06
CA LEU A 429 14.16 18.06 -15.23
C LEU A 429 14.83 19.42 -15.48
N THR A 430 15.28 20.06 -14.39
CA THR A 430 16.19 21.20 -14.49
C THR A 430 17.59 20.69 -14.75
N ALA A 431 18.15 20.99 -15.92
CA ALA A 431 19.53 20.68 -16.28
C ALA A 431 20.42 21.90 -16.03
N VAL A 432 21.60 21.70 -15.45
CA VAL A 432 22.62 22.75 -15.23
C VAL A 432 23.97 22.24 -15.71
N ALA A 433 24.48 22.80 -16.80
CA ALA A 433 25.81 22.54 -17.34
C ALA A 433 26.81 23.56 -16.81
N VAL A 434 27.97 23.12 -16.35
CA VAL A 434 29.05 23.95 -15.79
C VAL A 434 30.29 23.85 -16.67
N PHE A 435 30.91 24.99 -16.96
CA PHE A 435 32.01 25.18 -17.91
C PHE A 435 33.15 25.96 -17.27
N ASP A 436 34.37 25.70 -17.75
CA ASP A 436 35.56 26.50 -17.40
C ASP A 436 35.68 27.78 -18.24
N ASP A 437 34.94 27.86 -19.36
CA ASP A 437 35.03 28.96 -20.31
C ASP A 437 33.86 29.94 -20.19
N SER A 438 34.17 31.24 -20.27
CA SER A 438 33.20 32.32 -20.11
C SER A 438 32.17 32.42 -21.24
N LEU A 439 32.32 31.61 -22.29
CA LEU A 439 31.40 31.56 -23.44
C LEU A 439 30.54 30.29 -23.43
N CYS A 440 30.77 29.36 -22.48
CA CYS A 440 30.11 28.07 -22.37
C CYS A 440 30.10 27.33 -23.72
N SER A 441 31.25 27.38 -24.39
CA SER A 441 31.45 26.93 -25.76
C SER A 441 32.29 25.66 -25.86
N SER A 442 33.05 25.34 -24.82
CA SER A 442 33.73 24.04 -24.70
C SER A 442 32.79 22.97 -24.14
N ASN A 443 33.27 21.74 -24.02
CA ASN A 443 32.53 20.72 -23.28
C ASN A 443 32.39 21.17 -21.81
N PRO A 444 31.23 20.94 -21.18
CA PRO A 444 31.07 21.20 -19.76
C PRO A 444 31.93 20.24 -18.95
N VAL A 445 32.39 20.69 -17.78
CA VAL A 445 33.11 19.87 -16.82
C VAL A 445 32.16 19.01 -16.00
N LYS A 446 30.95 19.52 -15.75
CA LYS A 446 29.89 18.85 -14.98
C LYS A 446 28.51 19.22 -15.52
N LEU A 447 27.60 18.26 -15.55
CA LEU A 447 26.19 18.49 -15.89
C LEU A 447 25.31 17.82 -14.86
N THR A 448 24.40 18.57 -14.24
CA THR A 448 23.48 18.04 -13.22
C THR A 448 22.04 18.16 -13.66
N PHE A 449 21.22 17.19 -13.29
CA PHE A 449 19.78 17.20 -13.47
C PHE A 449 19.11 17.05 -12.11
N SER A 450 18.12 17.88 -11.81
CA SER A 450 17.28 17.76 -10.61
C SER A 450 15.81 17.61 -10.99
N GLN A 451 15.12 16.70 -10.30
CA GLN A 451 13.68 16.64 -10.34
C GLN A 451 13.09 17.63 -9.34
N ASP A 452 12.45 18.67 -9.87
CA ASP A 452 11.87 19.77 -9.11
C ASP A 452 10.33 19.82 -9.33
N PHE A 453 9.63 20.68 -8.59
CA PHE A 453 8.19 20.91 -8.80
C PHE A 453 7.89 21.78 -10.03
N VAL A 454 8.90 22.51 -10.50
CA VAL A 454 8.89 23.30 -11.73
C VAL A 454 10.30 23.28 -12.30
N CYS A 455 10.43 23.16 -13.63
CA CYS A 455 11.74 23.38 -14.24
C CYS A 455 12.13 24.84 -14.02
N SER A 456 13.20 25.06 -13.26
CA SER A 456 13.58 26.38 -12.78
C SER A 456 14.47 27.16 -13.76
N ALA A 457 14.86 26.58 -14.90
CA ALA A 457 15.68 27.26 -15.90
C ALA A 457 15.10 28.65 -16.29
N PRO A 458 13.79 28.83 -16.53
CA PRO A 458 13.22 30.14 -16.85
C PRO A 458 13.19 31.14 -15.67
N GLN A 459 13.20 30.65 -14.42
CA GLN A 459 13.14 31.49 -13.21
C GLN A 459 14.51 32.08 -12.84
N TYR A 460 15.61 31.49 -13.32
CA TYR A 460 16.98 32.00 -13.18
C TYR A 460 17.53 32.46 -14.53
N PRO A 461 17.01 33.56 -15.11
CA PRO A 461 17.41 34.00 -16.45
C PRO A 461 18.91 34.28 -16.54
N GLU A 462 19.57 34.66 -15.45
CA GLU A 462 21.03 34.85 -15.39
C GLU A 462 21.81 33.57 -15.70
N LYS A 463 21.23 32.39 -15.40
CA LYS A 463 21.80 31.07 -15.72
C LYS A 463 21.25 30.49 -17.03
N THR A 464 20.26 31.10 -17.69
CA THR A 464 19.84 30.64 -19.05
C THR A 464 20.79 31.07 -20.15
N THR A 465 21.60 32.08 -19.88
CA THR A 465 22.74 32.53 -20.69
C THR A 465 24.01 32.20 -19.92
N CYS A 466 25.11 31.92 -20.62
CA CYS A 466 26.39 31.66 -19.98
C CYS A 466 26.75 32.77 -18.99
N GLY A 467 26.72 32.44 -17.70
CA GLY A 467 26.89 33.38 -16.60
C GLY A 467 27.86 32.80 -15.58
N VAL A 468 28.48 33.68 -14.78
CA VAL A 468 29.43 33.26 -13.74
C VAL A 468 28.71 32.40 -12.70
N ASP A 469 29.30 31.26 -12.34
CA ASP A 469 28.83 30.36 -11.28
C ASP A 469 29.99 30.04 -10.34
N GLY A 470 29.95 30.56 -9.12
CA GLY A 470 31.13 30.61 -8.24
C GLY A 470 32.08 31.75 -8.62
N THR A 471 33.39 31.54 -8.47
CA THR A 471 34.41 32.57 -8.77
C THR A 471 35.13 32.37 -10.10
N THR A 472 35.23 31.12 -10.57
CA THR A 472 36.03 30.78 -11.78
C THR A 472 35.26 30.02 -12.85
N LEU A 473 34.04 29.56 -12.58
CA LEU A 473 33.26 28.74 -13.49
C LEU A 473 32.09 29.53 -14.07
N TYR A 474 31.48 28.95 -15.11
CA TYR A 474 30.31 29.49 -15.79
C TYR A 474 29.26 28.41 -15.94
N SER A 475 27.97 28.76 -15.92
CA SER A 475 26.92 27.78 -16.11
C SER A 475 25.79 28.22 -17.03
N VAL A 476 25.13 27.21 -17.59
CA VAL A 476 23.90 27.34 -18.37
C VAL A 476 22.87 26.34 -17.86
N SER A 477 21.62 26.78 -17.70
CA SER A 477 20.50 25.96 -17.29
C SER A 477 19.45 25.80 -18.39
N SER A 478 18.88 24.62 -18.52
CA SER A 478 17.80 24.30 -19.47
C SER A 478 16.80 23.31 -18.88
N CYS A 479 15.68 23.09 -19.58
CA CYS A 479 14.68 22.09 -19.21
C CYS A 479 14.75 20.90 -20.17
N THR A 480 14.64 19.68 -19.66
CA THR A 480 14.53 18.49 -20.50
C THR A 480 13.64 17.43 -19.88
N SER A 481 12.88 16.73 -20.72
CA SER A 481 12.08 15.57 -20.31
C SER A 481 12.94 14.31 -20.06
N GLY A 482 14.23 14.33 -20.42
CA GLY A 482 15.15 13.22 -20.20
C GLY A 482 16.62 13.64 -20.20
N HIS A 483 17.40 13.05 -19.31
CA HIS A 483 18.82 13.41 -19.11
C HIS A 483 19.74 12.84 -20.19
N SER A 484 19.46 11.62 -20.69
CA SER A 484 20.37 10.89 -21.59
C SER A 484 20.52 11.56 -22.96
N GLY A 485 19.43 12.06 -23.54
CA GLY A 485 19.45 12.76 -24.82
C GLY A 485 20.31 14.03 -24.76
N LEU A 486 20.04 14.88 -23.76
CA LEU A 486 20.79 16.13 -23.56
C LEU A 486 22.26 15.87 -23.25
N THR A 487 22.56 14.84 -22.44
CA THR A 487 23.94 14.50 -22.11
C THR A 487 24.75 14.10 -23.35
N ASN A 488 24.18 13.28 -24.24
CA ASN A 488 24.84 12.86 -25.47
C ASN A 488 25.01 13.98 -26.50
N GLU A 489 24.14 15.00 -26.47
CA GLU A 489 24.25 16.17 -27.35
C GLU A 489 25.36 17.12 -26.89
N ILE A 490 25.53 17.27 -25.58
CA ILE A 490 26.45 18.26 -24.99
C ILE A 490 27.88 17.72 -24.85
N PHE A 491 28.06 16.43 -24.58
CA PHE A 491 29.38 15.85 -24.37
C PHE A 491 29.93 15.16 -25.61
N ASP A 492 30.98 15.76 -26.19
CA ASP A 492 31.80 15.12 -27.24
C ASP A 492 32.98 14.31 -26.68
N THR A 493 33.18 14.32 -25.35
CA THR A 493 34.24 13.60 -24.64
C THR A 493 33.67 12.51 -23.74
N PRO A 494 34.48 11.49 -23.38
CA PRO A 494 34.05 10.45 -22.45
C PRO A 494 33.55 11.05 -21.13
N TYR A 495 32.45 10.52 -20.61
CA TYR A 495 31.84 10.99 -19.37
C TYR A 495 31.32 9.83 -18.53
N ILE A 496 31.17 10.09 -17.23
CA ILE A 496 30.54 9.19 -16.26
C ILE A 496 29.23 9.82 -15.80
N ASN A 497 28.14 9.05 -15.88
CA ASN A 497 26.82 9.42 -15.41
C ASN A 497 26.48 8.69 -14.11
N VAL A 498 26.03 9.45 -13.11
CA VAL A 498 25.61 8.98 -11.78
C VAL A 498 24.15 9.38 -11.59
N GLU A 499 23.26 8.40 -11.62
CA GLU A 499 21.83 8.60 -11.38
C GLU A 499 21.50 8.21 -9.94
N GLU A 500 20.83 9.10 -9.23
CA GLU A 500 20.33 8.89 -7.88
C GLU A 500 18.80 8.77 -7.92
N PHE A 501 18.29 7.77 -7.21
CA PHE A 501 16.88 7.42 -7.19
C PHE A 501 16.34 7.49 -5.77
N TRP A 502 15.09 7.95 -5.67
CA TRP A 502 14.37 8.07 -4.41
C TRP A 502 13.91 6.71 -3.85
N ASP A 503 14.18 5.61 -4.55
CA ASP A 503 13.84 4.24 -4.18
C ASP A 503 14.96 3.23 -4.42
N SER A 504 14.88 2.08 -3.76
CA SER A 504 15.91 1.02 -3.82
C SER A 504 15.96 0.25 -5.14
N TRP A 505 15.05 0.49 -6.08
CA TRP A 505 14.86 -0.27 -7.32
C TRP A 505 15.03 0.60 -8.58
N CYS A 506 15.55 1.81 -8.43
CA CYS A 506 15.66 2.84 -9.47
C CYS A 506 14.36 3.15 -10.22
N GLY A 507 13.22 3.14 -9.54
CA GLY A 507 11.91 3.42 -10.12
C GLY A 507 11.69 4.87 -10.54
N GLY A 508 12.36 5.84 -9.91
CA GLY A 508 12.35 7.23 -10.38
C GLY A 508 13.58 8.04 -10.00
N ILE A 509 13.96 8.92 -10.91
CA ILE A 509 15.14 9.78 -10.79
C ILE A 509 14.85 10.91 -9.79
N GLU A 510 15.77 11.12 -8.85
CA GLU A 510 15.81 12.27 -7.96
C GLU A 510 16.82 13.29 -8.48
N ARG A 511 18.03 12.82 -8.77
CA ARG A 511 19.13 13.64 -9.27
C ARG A 511 19.97 12.83 -10.26
N VAL A 512 20.59 13.51 -11.21
CA VAL A 512 21.60 12.93 -12.08
C VAL A 512 22.80 13.85 -12.09
N ALA A 513 24.01 13.30 -11.98
CA ALA A 513 25.26 14.04 -12.11
C ALA A 513 26.13 13.37 -13.17
N VAL A 514 26.57 14.16 -14.15
CA VAL A 514 27.45 13.75 -15.22
C VAL A 514 28.79 14.47 -15.06
N TYR A 515 29.86 13.69 -15.04
CA TYR A 515 31.23 14.15 -14.86
C TYR A 515 32.04 13.89 -16.12
N VAL A 516 32.77 14.90 -16.62
CA VAL A 516 33.74 14.70 -17.70
C VAL A 516 34.84 13.74 -17.22
N ALA A 517 35.16 12.72 -18.03
CA ALA A 517 36.10 11.67 -17.66
C ALA A 517 37.44 11.78 -18.40
N ASP A 518 38.04 12.97 -18.35
CA ASP A 518 39.32 13.31 -18.99
C ASP A 518 40.56 13.06 -18.11
N GLY A 519 40.36 12.68 -16.85
CA GLY A 519 41.42 12.48 -15.86
C GLY A 519 42.03 13.78 -15.31
N ALA A 520 41.53 14.95 -15.70
CA ALA A 520 41.95 16.24 -15.16
C ALA A 520 41.31 16.54 -13.80
N CYS A 521 41.81 17.57 -13.11
CA CYS A 521 41.20 18.09 -11.89
C CYS A 521 40.25 19.23 -12.23
N HIS A 522 39.00 19.13 -11.79
CA HIS A 522 37.95 20.13 -12.04
C HIS A 522 37.39 20.66 -10.72
N THR A 523 37.37 21.97 -10.52
CA THR A 523 36.76 22.61 -9.34
C THR A 523 35.24 22.51 -9.39
N ASN A 524 34.58 22.37 -8.24
CA ASN A 524 33.12 22.51 -8.15
C ASN A 524 32.71 23.98 -8.05
N THR A 525 31.42 24.25 -8.22
CA THR A 525 30.81 25.59 -8.15
C THR A 525 30.84 26.22 -6.76
N ASP A 526 31.20 25.46 -5.72
CA ASP A 526 31.41 25.97 -4.36
C ASP A 526 32.81 26.60 -4.15
N ASP A 527 33.67 26.57 -5.18
CA ASP A 527 35.07 27.04 -5.18
C ASP A 527 35.97 26.43 -4.07
N THR A 528 35.49 25.41 -3.36
CA THR A 528 36.16 24.81 -2.20
C THR A 528 36.44 23.33 -2.37
N THR A 529 35.64 22.64 -3.19
CA THR A 529 35.81 21.22 -3.49
C THR A 529 36.16 21.00 -4.95
N SER A 530 36.65 19.82 -5.30
CA SER A 530 36.95 19.45 -6.68
C SER A 530 36.69 17.97 -6.93
N PHE A 531 36.78 17.57 -8.19
CA PHE A 531 36.63 16.18 -8.59
C PHE A 531 37.61 15.81 -9.72
N ARG A 532 37.84 14.49 -9.84
CA ARG A 532 38.52 13.87 -10.98
C ARG A 532 37.76 12.61 -11.36
N ALA A 533 37.36 12.52 -12.62
CA ALA A 533 36.75 11.34 -13.19
C ALA A 533 37.67 10.72 -14.26
N THR A 534 37.72 9.39 -14.31
CA THR A 534 38.59 8.66 -15.26
C THR A 534 37.91 7.37 -15.70
N ILE A 535 37.92 7.11 -17.01
CA ILE A 535 37.54 5.82 -17.59
C ILE A 535 38.82 5.15 -18.09
N ARG A 536 39.02 3.89 -17.76
CA ARG A 536 40.22 3.13 -18.13
C ARG A 536 39.89 2.06 -19.19
N SER A 537 40.91 1.64 -19.93
CA SER A 537 40.78 0.71 -21.06
C SER A 537 40.27 -0.68 -20.67
N GLU A 538 40.48 -1.09 -19.43
CA GLU A 538 39.96 -2.34 -18.88
C GLU A 538 38.47 -2.29 -18.52
N GLY A 539 37.79 -1.17 -18.79
CA GLY A 539 36.36 -1.01 -18.49
C GLY A 539 36.06 -0.68 -17.03
N SER A 540 37.04 -0.15 -16.29
CA SER A 540 36.81 0.42 -14.96
C SER A 540 36.67 1.94 -15.05
N ALA A 541 35.86 2.52 -14.17
CA ALA A 541 35.66 3.94 -14.06
C ALA A 541 35.74 4.39 -12.59
N THR A 542 36.33 5.55 -12.37
CA THR A 542 36.54 6.11 -11.03
C THR A 542 36.13 7.57 -11.00
N ILE A 543 35.37 7.96 -9.97
CA ILE A 543 35.11 9.34 -9.60
C ILE A 543 35.72 9.56 -8.21
N ILE A 544 36.65 10.50 -8.11
CA ILE A 544 37.25 10.92 -6.85
C ILE A 544 36.81 12.35 -6.58
N THR A 545 36.21 12.61 -5.43
CA THR A 545 35.92 13.96 -4.94
C THR A 545 36.98 14.37 -3.91
N TYR A 546 37.24 15.67 -3.83
CA TYR A 546 38.27 16.24 -2.97
C TYR A 546 37.68 17.40 -2.17
N SER A 547 38.12 17.52 -0.93
CA SER A 547 37.73 18.59 0.00
C SER A 547 38.51 19.90 -0.20
N ASP A 548 39.33 19.97 -1.25
CA ASP A 548 40.09 21.15 -1.67
C ASP A 548 40.00 21.35 -3.19
N PRO A 549 40.17 22.58 -3.71
CA PRO A 549 40.00 22.87 -5.14
C PRO A 549 41.14 22.31 -6.02
N ALA A 550 42.27 21.91 -5.46
CA ALA A 550 43.46 21.48 -6.20
C ALA A 550 43.59 19.96 -6.36
N CYS A 551 42.57 19.19 -5.94
CA CYS A 551 42.56 17.73 -5.97
C CYS A 551 43.71 17.09 -5.18
N MET A 552 44.03 17.61 -3.98
CA MET A 552 45.12 17.08 -3.16
C MET A 552 44.65 16.20 -1.99
N SER A 553 43.43 16.44 -1.50
CA SER A 553 42.87 15.89 -0.27
C SER A 553 41.58 15.14 -0.60
N VAL A 554 41.71 13.83 -0.80
CA VAL A 554 40.58 12.95 -1.15
C VAL A 554 39.53 13.02 -0.04
N ASP A 555 38.28 13.27 -0.44
CA ASP A 555 37.11 13.23 0.41
C ASP A 555 36.39 11.89 0.26
N ASP A 556 36.02 11.54 -0.99
CA ASP A 556 35.42 10.26 -1.35
C ASP A 556 36.01 9.72 -2.67
N ASP A 557 35.98 8.39 -2.83
CA ASP A 557 36.51 7.66 -3.99
C ASP A 557 35.53 6.54 -4.39
N VAL A 558 34.74 6.82 -5.43
CA VAL A 558 33.77 5.89 -6.00
C VAL A 558 34.40 5.15 -7.17
N LYS A 559 34.53 3.83 -7.04
CA LYS A 559 35.02 2.94 -8.10
C LYS A 559 33.92 2.01 -8.56
N PHE A 560 33.73 1.88 -9.87
CA PHE A 560 32.82 0.92 -10.44
C PHE A 560 33.36 0.35 -11.74
N THR A 561 32.96 -0.88 -12.06
CA THR A 561 33.27 -1.58 -13.31
C THR A 561 32.07 -1.52 -14.24
N ILE A 562 32.29 -1.66 -15.55
CA ILE A 562 31.20 -1.72 -16.55
C ILE A 562 30.19 -2.85 -16.24
N GLN A 563 30.60 -3.92 -15.52
CA GLN A 563 29.70 -4.98 -15.05
C GLN A 563 28.63 -4.50 -14.06
N ASN A 564 28.91 -3.46 -13.27
CA ASN A 564 27.93 -2.81 -12.40
C ASN A 564 27.17 -1.67 -13.10
N SER A 565 27.47 -1.40 -14.38
CA SER A 565 26.78 -0.35 -15.12
C SER A 565 25.32 -0.76 -15.35
N ASN A 566 24.41 0.17 -15.10
CA ASN A 566 22.96 -0.04 -15.20
C ASN A 566 22.27 -0.83 -14.06
N TRP A 567 22.97 -1.12 -12.95
CA TRP A 567 22.34 -1.73 -11.77
C TRP A 567 22.00 -0.75 -10.66
N CYS A 568 20.90 -1.03 -9.97
CA CYS A 568 20.47 -0.30 -8.79
C CYS A 568 21.26 -0.80 -7.59
N THR A 569 22.19 0.02 -7.13
CA THR A 569 22.94 -0.25 -5.91
C THR A 569 22.19 0.40 -4.74
N PRO A 570 21.53 -0.39 -3.86
CA PRO A 570 20.86 0.17 -2.69
C PRO A 570 21.91 0.74 -1.74
N TYR A 571 21.85 2.05 -1.49
CA TYR A 571 22.84 2.73 -0.67
C TYR A 571 22.30 2.86 0.76
N THR A 572 22.88 2.13 1.71
CA THR A 572 22.31 2.01 3.07
C THR A 572 22.81 3.08 4.05
N ASN A 573 23.80 3.91 3.71
CA ASN A 573 24.54 4.70 4.71
C ASN A 573 24.64 6.23 4.46
N GLU A 574 24.41 6.74 3.25
CA GLU A 574 24.43 8.20 2.94
C GLU A 574 23.05 8.81 2.71
N CYS A 575 22.02 7.97 2.59
CA CYS A 575 20.67 8.43 2.64
C CYS A 575 20.31 8.59 4.11
N ASN A 576 20.42 9.84 4.59
CA ASN A 576 19.88 10.24 5.88
C ASN A 576 18.36 9.98 5.85
N ASP A 577 17.95 8.76 6.18
CA ASP A 577 16.57 8.31 6.09
C ASP A 577 15.77 8.91 7.25
N GLU A 578 15.34 10.17 7.10
CA GLU A 578 14.26 10.74 7.90
C GLU A 578 12.91 10.05 7.60
N ASP A 579 12.77 9.46 6.41
CA ASP A 579 11.53 8.86 5.90
C ASP A 579 11.50 7.31 5.97
N GLY A 580 12.58 6.64 6.38
CA GLY A 580 12.63 5.17 6.55
C GLY A 580 12.60 4.32 5.27
N TYR A 581 12.72 4.94 4.09
CA TYR A 581 12.75 4.27 2.79
C TYR A 581 14.07 4.57 2.07
N GLY A 582 14.92 3.53 1.95
CA GLY A 582 16.24 3.63 1.35
C GLY A 582 16.23 4.11 -0.12
N CYS A 583 17.37 4.64 -0.55
CA CYS A 583 17.64 5.14 -1.89
C CYS A 583 18.51 4.16 -2.70
N SER A 584 18.70 4.44 -4.00
CA SER A 584 19.69 3.72 -4.80
C SER A 584 20.43 4.62 -5.78
N LYS A 585 21.59 4.17 -6.24
CA LYS A 585 22.35 4.80 -7.32
C LYS A 585 22.57 3.85 -8.48
N ARG A 586 22.67 4.42 -9.68
CA ARG A 586 23.05 3.72 -10.91
C ARG A 586 24.15 4.48 -11.62
N PHE A 587 25.12 3.75 -12.16
CA PHE A 587 26.25 4.32 -12.87
C PHE A 587 26.20 3.91 -14.34
N SER A 588 26.57 4.83 -15.23
CA SER A 588 26.72 4.57 -16.67
C SER A 588 27.85 5.44 -17.25
N VAL A 589 28.32 5.09 -18.44
CA VAL A 589 29.37 5.83 -19.16
C VAL A 589 28.92 6.15 -20.57
N GLY A 590 29.43 7.25 -21.14
CA GLY A 590 29.13 7.67 -22.52
C GLY A 590 30.26 8.48 -23.13
N GLY A 591 30.04 9.02 -24.34
CA GLY A 591 31.05 9.83 -25.05
C GLY A 591 32.21 9.05 -25.66
N LEU A 592 32.09 7.72 -25.80
CA LEU A 592 33.13 6.82 -26.34
C LEU A 592 33.00 6.54 -27.86
N GLY A 593 32.12 7.26 -28.58
CA GLY A 593 31.97 7.13 -30.03
C GLY A 593 31.00 6.03 -30.51
N GLY A 594 29.86 5.86 -29.83
CA GLY A 594 28.78 4.92 -30.17
C GLY A 594 27.59 5.07 -29.20
N GLN A 595 26.49 4.32 -29.41
CA GLN A 595 25.40 4.29 -28.41
C GLN A 595 25.90 3.70 -27.08
N PRO A 596 25.48 4.24 -25.91
CA PRO A 596 25.82 3.67 -24.61
C PRO A 596 25.41 2.20 -24.53
N SER A 597 26.31 1.32 -24.09
CA SER A 597 26.01 -0.12 -23.99
C SER A 597 24.99 -0.43 -22.88
N ASN A 598 24.83 0.43 -21.87
CA ASN A 598 23.88 0.25 -20.75
C ASN A 598 23.99 -1.15 -20.09
N GLY A 599 25.20 -1.69 -19.94
CA GLY A 599 25.44 -3.03 -19.41
C GLY A 599 25.25 -4.18 -20.41
N ARG A 600 24.99 -3.89 -21.69
CA ARG A 600 24.89 -4.91 -22.75
C ARG A 600 26.26 -5.39 -23.20
N MET A 601 26.35 -6.68 -23.50
CA MET A 601 27.52 -7.29 -24.12
C MET A 601 27.52 -7.06 -25.63
N ASN A 602 28.69 -6.76 -26.19
CA ASN A 602 28.89 -6.69 -27.64
C ASN A 602 29.06 -8.10 -28.21
N SER A 603 28.22 -8.49 -29.17
CA SER A 603 28.51 -9.68 -30.00
C SER A 603 29.35 -9.28 -31.21
N ILE A 604 30.06 -10.25 -31.81
CA ILE A 604 30.87 -10.05 -33.04
C ILE A 604 30.01 -9.54 -34.22
N SER A 605 28.67 -9.63 -34.14
CA SER A 605 27.75 -9.19 -35.18
C SER A 605 26.79 -8.06 -34.81
N ASP A 606 26.49 -7.81 -33.52
CA ASP A 606 25.56 -6.75 -33.05
C ASP A 606 25.59 -6.51 -31.51
N CYS A 607 25.03 -5.41 -31.00
CA CYS A 607 24.89 -5.12 -29.55
C CYS A 607 23.50 -5.53 -29.02
N THR A 608 23.38 -6.52 -28.13
CA THR A 608 22.06 -7.08 -27.70
C THR A 608 21.99 -7.47 -26.22
N ASP A 609 20.79 -7.45 -25.62
CA ASP A 609 20.55 -7.92 -24.24
C ASP A 609 20.70 -9.45 -24.14
N TYR A 610 21.61 -9.92 -23.29
CA TYR A 610 21.72 -11.33 -22.92
C TYR A 610 20.95 -11.55 -21.60
N HIS A 611 19.91 -12.40 -21.62
CA HIS A 611 19.14 -12.76 -20.42
C HIS A 611 19.30 -14.25 -20.09
N ARG A 612 19.79 -14.56 -18.89
CA ARG A 612 20.00 -15.93 -18.40
C ARG A 612 18.69 -16.74 -18.39
N GLY A 613 18.70 -17.93 -19.00
CA GLY A 613 17.77 -19.03 -18.68
C GLY A 613 16.29 -18.90 -19.09
N GLY A 614 15.86 -17.81 -19.72
CA GLY A 614 14.48 -17.69 -20.20
C GLY A 614 14.13 -18.70 -21.32
N PRO A 615 12.87 -19.12 -21.48
CA PRO A 615 12.43 -19.95 -22.61
C PRO A 615 12.44 -19.21 -23.97
N TYR A 616 12.85 -17.94 -23.99
CA TYR A 616 12.91 -17.10 -25.19
C TYR A 616 14.25 -16.34 -25.23
N ASP A 617 15.32 -17.04 -25.59
CA ASP A 617 16.59 -16.40 -25.97
C ASP A 617 16.49 -15.97 -27.44
N TRP A 618 15.99 -14.76 -27.64
CA TRP A 618 15.58 -14.21 -28.94
C TRP A 618 16.77 -13.98 -29.89
N PHE A 619 18.02 -13.94 -29.40
CA PHE A 619 19.20 -13.75 -30.23
C PHE A 619 19.59 -15.03 -30.99
N LEU A 620 19.73 -16.14 -30.28
CA LEU A 620 20.10 -17.44 -30.86
C LEU A 620 19.04 -17.97 -31.83
N GLU A 621 17.75 -17.79 -31.52
CA GLU A 621 16.65 -18.17 -32.41
C GLU A 621 16.62 -17.35 -33.72
N ARG A 622 17.02 -16.07 -33.66
CA ARG A 622 17.02 -15.17 -34.83
C ARG A 622 18.21 -15.40 -35.76
N TYR A 623 19.36 -15.82 -35.23
CA TYR A 623 20.57 -16.07 -36.01
C TYR A 623 20.71 -17.51 -36.51
N LEU A 624 20.30 -18.50 -35.73
CA LEU A 624 20.37 -19.92 -36.14
C LEU A 624 19.13 -20.37 -36.94
N GLY A 625 18.07 -19.54 -36.96
CA GLY A 625 16.75 -19.93 -37.46
C GLY A 625 16.13 -21.02 -36.59
N TYR A 626 14.89 -21.43 -36.87
CA TYR A 626 14.26 -22.65 -36.32
C TYR A 626 15.00 -23.93 -36.79
N ASN A 627 16.31 -24.01 -36.56
CA ASN A 627 17.10 -25.19 -36.85
C ASN A 627 17.03 -26.17 -35.68
N PRO A 628 16.77 -27.46 -35.92
CA PRO A 628 16.70 -28.48 -34.87
C PRO A 628 18.08 -28.89 -34.32
N ASN A 629 19.16 -28.21 -34.71
CA ASN A 629 20.52 -28.57 -34.34
C ASN A 629 20.78 -28.23 -32.87
N MET A 630 21.30 -29.20 -32.12
CA MET A 630 21.67 -29.00 -30.72
C MET A 630 22.94 -28.13 -30.65
N TYR A 631 23.01 -27.26 -29.64
CA TYR A 631 24.20 -26.47 -29.34
C TYR A 631 24.47 -26.48 -27.84
N VAL A 632 25.73 -26.25 -27.47
CA VAL A 632 26.14 -26.03 -26.08
C VAL A 632 26.59 -24.60 -25.92
N LEU A 633 25.97 -23.89 -24.99
CA LEU A 633 26.36 -22.55 -24.58
C LEU A 633 27.29 -22.67 -23.37
N LEU A 634 28.44 -22.00 -23.43
CA LEU A 634 29.42 -21.94 -22.36
C LEU A 634 29.47 -20.50 -21.83
N GLU A 635 29.13 -20.32 -20.56
CA GLU A 635 29.22 -19.05 -19.85
C GLU A 635 30.44 -19.08 -18.92
N VAL A 636 31.26 -18.03 -18.95
CA VAL A 636 32.47 -17.86 -18.14
C VAL A 636 32.30 -16.66 -17.21
N TYR A 637 32.55 -16.86 -15.92
CA TYR A 637 32.37 -15.88 -14.85
C TYR A 637 33.71 -15.48 -14.22
N ASP A 638 33.83 -14.23 -13.74
CA ASP A 638 35.11 -13.72 -13.21
C ASP A 638 35.49 -14.26 -11.83
N GLU A 639 34.52 -14.66 -11.00
CA GLU A 639 34.76 -15.06 -9.61
C GLU A 639 34.26 -16.47 -9.31
N SER A 640 32.95 -16.70 -9.45
CA SER A 640 32.37 -18.03 -9.28
C SER A 640 31.01 -18.16 -10.00
N CYS A 641 30.61 -19.38 -10.36
CA CYS A 641 29.28 -19.61 -10.95
C CYS A 641 28.10 -19.65 -9.93
N ALA A 642 28.34 -19.23 -8.67
CA ALA A 642 27.31 -19.12 -7.62
C ALA A 642 26.50 -17.80 -7.66
N PHE A 643 26.98 -16.78 -8.36
CA PHE A 643 26.31 -15.47 -8.43
C PHE A 643 25.96 -15.14 -9.88
N ASP A 644 24.68 -14.85 -10.13
CA ASP A 644 24.07 -14.48 -11.42
C ASP A 644 24.70 -13.26 -12.14
N PHE A 645 25.74 -12.66 -11.57
CA PHE A 645 26.06 -11.25 -11.74
C PHE A 645 27.48 -10.98 -12.28
N ASN A 646 28.34 -12.00 -12.47
CA ASN A 646 29.72 -11.79 -12.93
C ASN A 646 30.03 -12.48 -14.27
N LEU A 647 29.09 -12.49 -15.21
CA LEU A 647 29.29 -13.08 -16.54
C LEU A 647 30.29 -12.24 -17.34
N ASN A 648 31.44 -12.82 -17.68
CA ASN A 648 32.49 -12.18 -18.46
C ASN A 648 32.33 -12.46 -19.96
N ASN A 649 32.03 -13.72 -20.31
CA ASN A 649 31.88 -14.14 -21.71
C ASN A 649 30.87 -15.29 -21.85
N ALA A 650 30.13 -15.32 -22.95
CA ALA A 650 29.27 -16.44 -23.34
C ALA A 650 29.59 -16.88 -24.78
N THR A 651 29.87 -18.17 -24.99
CA THR A 651 30.20 -18.74 -26.31
C THR A 651 29.29 -19.91 -26.63
N ALA A 652 28.62 -19.88 -27.78
CA ALA A 652 27.79 -20.98 -28.26
C ALA A 652 28.58 -21.85 -29.25
N TYR A 653 28.63 -23.16 -28.98
CA TYR A 653 29.24 -24.15 -29.84
C TYR A 653 28.17 -25.04 -30.48
N LEU A 654 28.19 -25.15 -31.80
CA LEU A 654 27.35 -26.09 -32.52
C LEU A 654 27.80 -27.52 -32.19
N LEU A 655 26.87 -28.41 -31.81
CA LEU A 655 27.20 -29.81 -31.48
C LEU A 655 27.41 -30.64 -32.74
N ASP A 656 28.47 -30.32 -33.46
CA ASP A 656 29.06 -31.17 -34.48
C ASP A 656 30.51 -31.50 -34.09
N GLU A 657 31.04 -32.58 -34.64
CA GLU A 657 32.45 -32.94 -34.44
C GLU A 657 33.34 -32.29 -35.52
N GLU A 658 32.85 -31.21 -36.15
CA GLU A 658 33.58 -30.47 -37.18
C GLU A 658 34.53 -29.45 -36.53
N CYS A 659 35.52 -29.03 -37.30
CA CYS A 659 36.46 -28.00 -36.88
C CYS A 659 35.92 -26.64 -37.32
N HIS A 660 35.69 -25.73 -36.37
CA HIS A 660 35.21 -24.39 -36.67
C HIS A 660 36.31 -23.36 -36.42
N SER A 661 36.72 -22.66 -37.48
CA SER A 661 37.70 -21.57 -37.38
C SER A 661 37.06 -20.30 -36.79
N HIS A 662 37.71 -19.67 -35.83
CA HIS A 662 37.29 -18.42 -35.22
C HIS A 662 38.43 -17.39 -35.36
N SER A 663 38.10 -16.16 -35.76
CA SER A 663 39.05 -15.03 -35.94
C SER A 663 40.27 -15.24 -36.85
N GLY A 664 40.31 -16.32 -37.64
CA GLY A 664 41.34 -16.57 -38.67
C GLY A 664 42.66 -17.17 -38.16
N THR A 665 42.84 -17.26 -36.83
CA THR A 665 44.06 -17.82 -36.22
C THR A 665 43.80 -18.94 -35.22
N LYS A 666 42.56 -19.16 -34.78
CA LYS A 666 42.20 -20.22 -33.84
C LYS A 666 41.06 -21.07 -34.39
N SER A 667 40.87 -22.25 -33.85
CA SER A 667 39.69 -23.06 -34.13
C SER A 667 39.23 -23.84 -32.91
N THR A 668 38.00 -24.32 -32.95
CA THR A 668 37.44 -25.19 -31.92
C THR A 668 36.88 -26.46 -32.56
N LYS A 669 37.08 -27.59 -31.89
CA LYS A 669 36.47 -28.87 -32.25
C LYS A 669 35.86 -29.52 -31.02
N LEU A 670 34.67 -30.09 -31.19
CA LEU A 670 34.01 -30.86 -30.15
C LEU A 670 34.23 -32.36 -30.37
N SER A 671 34.31 -33.11 -29.27
CA SER A 671 34.20 -34.57 -29.29
C SER A 671 33.03 -34.99 -28.41
N LEU A 672 32.11 -35.78 -28.97
CA LEU A 672 30.82 -36.10 -28.35
C LEU A 672 30.83 -37.51 -27.75
N GLY A 673 30.80 -37.63 -26.43
CA GLY A 673 30.75 -38.90 -25.71
C GLY A 673 29.89 -38.87 -24.43
N LEU A 674 30.35 -39.53 -23.37
CA LEU A 674 29.77 -39.46 -22.01
C LEU A 674 29.87 -38.04 -21.41
N SER A 675 30.93 -37.33 -21.79
CA SER A 675 31.18 -35.92 -21.59
C SER A 675 31.39 -35.26 -22.97
N LEU A 676 31.13 -33.97 -23.05
CA LEU A 676 31.49 -33.14 -24.18
C LEU A 676 32.92 -32.65 -23.95
N THR A 677 33.84 -32.98 -24.85
CA THR A 677 35.18 -32.40 -24.81
C THR A 677 35.27 -31.25 -25.81
N ILE A 678 35.48 -30.04 -25.30
CA ILE A 678 35.73 -28.83 -26.09
C ILE A 678 37.24 -28.67 -26.22
N THR A 679 37.76 -28.78 -27.44
CA THR A 679 39.18 -28.57 -27.71
C THR A 679 39.37 -27.29 -28.52
N GLU A 680 40.13 -26.34 -27.97
CA GLU A 680 40.57 -25.15 -28.67
C GLU A 680 41.97 -25.36 -29.23
N PHE A 681 42.18 -24.85 -30.44
CA PHE A 681 43.43 -24.99 -31.19
C PHE A 681 43.98 -23.60 -31.55
N ASP A 682 45.30 -23.47 -31.51
CA ASP A 682 46.02 -22.24 -31.86
C ASP A 682 46.29 -22.13 -33.37
N ASP A 683 45.68 -23.00 -34.18
CA ASP A 683 45.66 -22.94 -35.63
C ASP A 683 44.22 -23.08 -36.16
N PRO A 684 43.89 -22.55 -37.35
CA PRO A 684 42.52 -22.56 -37.88
C PRO A 684 42.04 -23.95 -38.35
N ASN A 685 42.91 -24.97 -38.38
CA ASN A 685 42.63 -26.29 -38.96
C ASN A 685 42.57 -27.41 -37.90
N CYS A 686 42.53 -27.08 -36.61
CA CYS A 686 42.45 -28.03 -35.50
C CYS A 686 43.60 -29.06 -35.42
N ASN A 687 44.85 -28.61 -35.58
CA ASN A 687 46.04 -29.47 -35.53
C ASN A 687 46.86 -29.32 -34.25
N GLU A 688 46.89 -28.14 -33.65
CA GLU A 688 47.71 -27.81 -32.48
C GLU A 688 46.85 -27.44 -31.28
N ILE A 689 46.74 -28.37 -30.33
CA ILE A 689 45.85 -28.27 -29.17
C ILE A 689 46.40 -27.22 -28.19
N SER A 690 45.55 -26.26 -27.83
CA SER A 690 45.84 -25.22 -26.84
C SER A 690 45.19 -25.56 -25.49
N ILE A 691 43.89 -25.83 -25.50
CA ILE A 691 43.09 -26.04 -24.29
C ILE A 691 42.12 -27.19 -24.54
N VAL A 692 41.96 -28.06 -23.53
CA VAL A 692 40.96 -29.12 -23.52
C VAL A 692 40.08 -28.92 -22.29
N ARG A 693 38.77 -28.74 -22.49
CA ARG A 693 37.77 -28.69 -21.42
C ARG A 693 36.82 -29.87 -21.54
N GLU A 694 36.51 -30.50 -20.41
CA GLU A 694 35.58 -31.62 -20.34
C GLU A 694 34.30 -31.19 -19.60
N VAL A 695 33.16 -31.32 -20.27
CA VAL A 695 31.85 -30.90 -19.79
C VAL A 695 30.98 -32.16 -19.59
N PRO A 696 30.68 -32.57 -18.34
CA PRO A 696 29.80 -33.72 -18.09
C PRO A 696 28.38 -33.46 -18.60
N PHE A 697 27.73 -34.47 -19.19
CA PHE A 697 26.35 -34.34 -19.71
C PHE A 697 25.34 -33.88 -18.66
N MET A 698 25.49 -34.39 -17.42
CA MET A 698 24.62 -34.01 -16.32
C MET A 698 24.83 -32.55 -15.88
N ALA A 699 26.07 -32.05 -15.91
CA ALA A 699 26.36 -30.65 -15.59
C ALA A 699 25.74 -29.70 -16.63
N ALA A 700 25.87 -30.04 -17.92
CA ALA A 700 25.29 -29.26 -19.02
C ALA A 700 23.75 -29.28 -19.06
N LYS A 701 23.12 -30.31 -18.50
CA LYS A 701 21.65 -30.47 -18.43
C LYS A 701 21.04 -29.80 -17.20
N ASN A 702 21.74 -29.81 -16.07
CA ASN A 702 21.24 -29.31 -14.79
C ASN A 702 21.66 -27.86 -14.48
N TYR A 703 22.43 -27.24 -15.38
CA TYR A 703 22.98 -25.88 -15.17
C TYR A 703 24.02 -25.82 -14.05
N ASP A 704 24.78 -26.91 -13.86
CA ASP A 704 25.81 -26.98 -12.84
C ASP A 704 27.14 -26.37 -13.35
N CYS A 705 27.91 -25.81 -12.42
CA CYS A 705 29.31 -25.43 -12.64
C CYS A 705 30.12 -26.62 -13.19
N VAL A 706 30.75 -26.43 -14.35
CA VAL A 706 31.71 -27.39 -14.93
C VAL A 706 33.07 -27.26 -14.22
N ASP A 707 33.46 -26.04 -13.88
CA ASP A 707 34.56 -25.66 -13.00
C ASP A 707 34.11 -24.46 -12.14
N ASP A 708 34.98 -23.91 -11.27
CA ASP A 708 34.59 -22.83 -10.34
C ASP A 708 34.00 -21.59 -11.05
N GLN A 709 34.25 -21.40 -12.35
CA GLN A 709 33.93 -20.18 -13.10
C GLN A 709 33.10 -20.42 -14.36
N VAL A 710 32.81 -21.66 -14.76
CA VAL A 710 32.20 -21.96 -16.06
C VAL A 710 30.92 -22.76 -15.91
N ILE A 711 29.86 -22.33 -16.59
CA ILE A 711 28.59 -23.07 -16.71
C ILE A 711 28.36 -23.47 -18.16
N ALA A 712 27.94 -24.70 -18.38
CA ALA A 712 27.53 -25.19 -19.69
C ALA A 712 26.01 -25.44 -19.75
N TYR A 713 25.40 -25.14 -20.89
CA TYR A 713 23.97 -25.32 -21.12
C TYR A 713 23.73 -26.08 -22.42
N LEU A 714 22.98 -27.18 -22.36
CA LEU A 714 22.52 -27.89 -23.56
C LEU A 714 21.15 -27.37 -24.00
N ARG A 715 21.04 -26.87 -25.24
CA ARG A 715 19.77 -26.40 -25.84
C ARG A 715 19.55 -27.07 -27.21
N GLY A 716 18.30 -27.40 -27.53
CA GLY A 716 17.90 -28.11 -28.75
C GLY A 716 16.99 -29.31 -28.47
N GLY A 717 16.69 -30.12 -29.49
CA GLY A 717 15.87 -31.34 -29.34
C GLY A 717 16.53 -32.36 -28.39
N ILE A 718 15.73 -33.10 -27.60
CA ILE A 718 16.26 -34.12 -26.67
C ILE A 718 17.11 -35.15 -27.45
N PRO A 719 18.38 -35.40 -27.06
CA PRO A 719 19.19 -36.42 -27.70
C PRO A 719 18.56 -37.80 -27.52
N ASP A 720 18.63 -38.64 -28.56
CA ASP A 720 18.08 -39.99 -28.54
C ASP A 720 18.73 -40.83 -27.43
N LEU A 721 17.94 -41.62 -26.70
CA LEU A 721 18.45 -42.55 -25.70
C LEU A 721 19.14 -43.71 -26.41
N THR A 722 20.33 -44.08 -25.93
CA THR A 722 20.96 -45.34 -26.33
C THR A 722 20.29 -46.47 -25.56
N VAL A 723 19.61 -47.36 -26.27
CA VAL A 723 19.01 -48.57 -25.71
C VAL A 723 19.90 -49.75 -26.00
N LYS A 724 20.33 -50.46 -24.96
CA LYS A 724 21.05 -51.72 -25.10
C LYS A 724 20.15 -52.88 -24.67
N ALA A 725 19.76 -53.70 -25.64
CA ALA A 725 18.99 -54.91 -25.42
C ALA A 725 19.92 -56.11 -25.26
N ILE A 726 19.73 -56.91 -24.22
CA ILE A 726 20.53 -58.11 -23.92
C ILE A 726 19.67 -59.35 -24.16
N PHE A 727 20.19 -60.34 -24.86
CA PHE A 727 19.55 -61.59 -25.27
C PHE A 727 20.33 -62.78 -24.71
N ALA A 728 19.63 -63.91 -24.50
CA ALA A 728 20.24 -65.16 -24.06
C ALA A 728 20.72 -66.05 -25.23
N ASP A 729 20.38 -65.69 -26.46
CA ASP A 729 20.75 -66.43 -27.67
C ASP A 729 21.70 -65.62 -28.57
N SER A 730 22.54 -66.34 -29.32
CA SER A 730 23.58 -65.76 -30.18
C SER A 730 23.05 -65.17 -31.48
N ALA A 731 21.77 -65.35 -31.79
CA ALA A 731 21.11 -64.75 -32.96
C ALA A 731 20.38 -63.45 -32.60
N CYS A 732 20.29 -63.10 -31.30
CA CYS A 732 19.46 -62.02 -30.77
C CYS A 732 18.02 -62.08 -31.30
N SER A 733 17.48 -63.29 -31.46
CA SER A 733 16.17 -63.53 -32.06
C SER A 733 15.15 -63.91 -31.00
N GLY A 734 14.37 -62.95 -30.50
CA GLY A 734 13.37 -63.16 -29.47
C GLY A 734 13.14 -61.92 -28.61
N ALA A 735 12.47 -62.08 -27.46
CA ALA A 735 12.36 -61.00 -26.47
C ALA A 735 13.68 -60.88 -25.67
N PRO A 736 14.22 -59.67 -25.46
CA PRO A 736 15.44 -59.48 -24.69
C PRO A 736 15.22 -59.85 -23.22
N THR A 737 16.25 -60.39 -22.56
CA THR A 737 16.25 -60.67 -21.12
C THR A 737 16.43 -59.41 -20.28
N LYS A 738 17.02 -58.34 -20.83
CA LYS A 738 17.17 -57.04 -20.18
C LYS A 738 17.27 -55.89 -21.19
N LEU A 739 16.65 -54.76 -20.87
CA LEU A 739 16.87 -53.47 -21.56
C LEU A 739 17.60 -52.52 -20.60
N ALA A 740 18.62 -51.83 -21.10
CA ALA A 740 19.29 -50.74 -20.39
C ALA A 740 19.22 -49.47 -21.24
N PHE A 741 18.91 -48.33 -20.61
CA PHE A 741 18.82 -47.03 -21.26
C PHE A 741 19.91 -46.12 -20.69
N ALA A 742 20.62 -45.42 -21.55
CA ALA A 742 21.58 -44.39 -21.16
C ALA A 742 21.41 -43.13 -22.01
N GLN A 743 21.64 -41.96 -21.42
CA GLN A 743 21.54 -40.66 -22.08
C GLN A 743 22.95 -40.10 -22.29
N TYR A 744 23.31 -39.85 -23.54
CA TYR A 744 24.63 -39.38 -23.98
C TYR A 744 24.47 -38.20 -24.95
N PHE A 745 25.54 -37.43 -25.22
CA PHE A 745 25.52 -36.37 -26.25
C PHE A 745 25.37 -36.91 -27.68
N LYS A 746 25.72 -38.18 -27.91
CA LYS A 746 25.58 -38.89 -29.18
C LYS A 746 25.08 -40.32 -28.92
N CYS A 747 24.08 -40.77 -29.67
CA CYS A 747 23.61 -42.15 -29.54
C CYS A 747 24.60 -43.13 -30.18
N GLU A 748 24.99 -44.18 -29.45
CA GLU A 748 25.89 -45.23 -29.94
C GLU A 748 25.11 -46.26 -30.75
N LYS A 749 24.94 -46.01 -32.06
CA LYS A 749 24.49 -47.03 -33.01
C LYS A 749 25.69 -47.62 -33.74
N PRO A 750 26.05 -48.90 -33.50
CA PRO A 750 27.09 -49.54 -34.30
C PRO A 750 26.66 -49.60 -35.78
N THR A 751 27.59 -49.35 -36.69
CA THR A 751 27.34 -49.25 -38.15
C THR A 751 26.80 -50.52 -38.80
N THR A 752 26.85 -51.65 -38.09
CA THR A 752 26.19 -52.90 -38.44
C THR A 752 25.49 -53.43 -37.18
N ALA A 753 24.17 -53.58 -37.22
CA ALA A 753 23.39 -54.14 -36.12
C ALA A 753 23.62 -55.67 -36.00
N SER A 754 24.85 -56.07 -35.70
CA SER A 754 25.21 -57.46 -35.43
C SER A 754 25.08 -57.77 -33.95
N CYS A 755 24.48 -58.90 -33.63
CA CYS A 755 24.35 -59.42 -32.27
C CYS A 755 25.73 -59.71 -31.68
N GLU A 756 26.20 -58.90 -30.72
CA GLU A 756 27.55 -59.01 -30.14
C GLU A 756 27.55 -59.78 -28.83
N GLN A 757 28.47 -60.72 -28.65
CA GLN A 757 28.59 -61.48 -27.39
C GLN A 757 29.16 -60.60 -26.28
N VAL A 758 28.39 -60.39 -25.21
CA VAL A 758 28.80 -59.56 -24.05
C VAL A 758 29.24 -60.42 -22.87
N SER A 759 28.80 -61.68 -22.82
CA SER A 759 29.28 -62.69 -21.86
C SER A 759 29.08 -64.11 -22.39
N VAL A 760 29.60 -65.13 -21.67
CA VAL A 760 29.60 -66.55 -22.10
C VAL A 760 28.23 -67.04 -22.58
N ASN A 761 27.12 -66.50 -22.06
CA ASN A 761 25.74 -66.85 -22.44
C ASN A 761 24.84 -65.64 -22.75
N HIS A 762 25.38 -64.45 -23.04
CA HIS A 762 24.54 -63.28 -23.36
C HIS A 762 25.11 -62.44 -24.50
N PHE A 763 24.20 -61.93 -25.33
CA PHE A 763 24.49 -61.14 -26.52
C PHE A 763 23.71 -59.83 -26.50
N SER A 764 24.18 -58.76 -27.15
CA SER A 764 23.47 -57.48 -27.14
C SER A 764 23.36 -56.80 -28.49
N VAL A 765 22.31 -56.00 -28.63
CA VAL A 765 22.11 -55.06 -29.74
C VAL A 765 21.84 -53.67 -29.14
N SER A 766 22.51 -52.65 -29.67
CA SER A 766 22.29 -51.24 -29.30
C SER A 766 21.52 -50.51 -30.38
N ASP A 767 20.55 -49.67 -30.01
CA ASP A 767 19.82 -48.80 -30.94
C ASP A 767 19.42 -47.47 -30.29
N CYS A 768 19.00 -46.51 -31.11
CA CYS A 768 18.61 -45.16 -30.69
C CYS A 768 17.09 -45.01 -30.65
N THR A 769 16.54 -44.50 -29.54
CA THR A 769 15.09 -44.21 -29.46
C THR A 769 14.79 -42.92 -28.71
N ARG A 770 13.71 -42.25 -29.13
CA ARG A 770 13.05 -41.19 -28.35
C ARG A 770 11.87 -41.69 -27.52
N ASP A 771 11.32 -42.86 -27.86
CA ASP A 771 10.14 -43.45 -27.23
C ASP A 771 10.52 -44.71 -26.43
N TYR A 772 11.02 -44.50 -25.22
CA TYR A 772 11.43 -45.61 -24.36
C TYR A 772 10.24 -46.49 -23.95
N VAL A 773 9.03 -45.91 -23.85
CA VAL A 773 7.81 -46.65 -23.47
C VAL A 773 7.36 -47.57 -24.60
N GLY A 774 7.35 -47.05 -25.84
CA GLY A 774 7.05 -47.84 -27.04
C GLY A 774 8.06 -48.96 -27.29
N VAL A 775 9.35 -48.71 -27.03
CA VAL A 775 10.39 -49.76 -27.14
C VAL A 775 10.19 -50.87 -26.10
N ILE A 776 9.91 -50.55 -24.84
CA ILE A 776 9.64 -51.56 -23.80
C ILE A 776 8.40 -52.39 -24.16
N ALA A 777 7.32 -51.74 -24.63
CA ALA A 777 6.08 -52.40 -24.99
C ALA A 777 6.24 -53.35 -26.20
N ASN A 778 7.04 -52.95 -27.19
CA ASN A 778 7.30 -53.77 -28.38
C ASN A 778 8.28 -54.91 -28.10
N SER A 779 9.27 -54.72 -27.22
CA SER A 779 10.29 -55.74 -26.94
C SER A 779 9.79 -56.90 -26.07
N PHE A 780 8.89 -56.66 -25.11
CA PHE A 780 8.40 -57.71 -24.19
C PHE A 780 6.99 -58.25 -24.54
N GLY A 781 6.33 -57.65 -25.53
CA GLY A 781 4.98 -57.99 -25.96
C GLY A 781 3.89 -57.43 -25.04
N SER A 782 2.79 -56.93 -25.62
CA SER A 782 1.74 -56.18 -24.92
C SER A 782 0.90 -56.99 -23.92
N GLN A 783 1.16 -58.29 -23.73
CA GLN A 783 0.34 -59.18 -22.88
C GLN A 783 1.07 -59.80 -21.69
N ASN A 784 2.34 -59.46 -21.43
CA ASN A 784 3.06 -59.94 -20.25
C ASN A 784 3.20 -58.83 -19.19
N PRO A 785 2.85 -59.07 -17.91
CA PRO A 785 3.12 -58.11 -16.84
C PRO A 785 4.63 -58.01 -16.57
N TYR A 786 5.18 -56.80 -16.61
CA TYR A 786 6.58 -56.49 -16.29
C TYR A 786 6.67 -55.56 -15.07
N VAL A 787 7.69 -55.76 -14.23
CA VAL A 787 7.95 -54.95 -13.03
C VAL A 787 9.08 -53.97 -13.33
N ILE A 788 8.82 -52.66 -13.20
CA ILE A 788 9.86 -51.62 -13.26
C ILE A 788 10.49 -51.50 -11.86
N GLY A 789 11.70 -52.03 -11.69
CA GLY A 789 12.49 -51.88 -10.47
C GLY A 789 13.14 -50.50 -10.39
N VAL A 790 12.89 -49.79 -9.29
CA VAL A 790 13.38 -48.43 -8.98
C VAL A 790 14.91 -48.36 -8.89
N VAL A 791 15.47 -47.26 -9.43
CA VAL A 791 16.89 -46.89 -9.36
C VAL A 791 17.28 -46.49 -7.94
N LYS A 792 18.41 -47.03 -7.48
CA LYS A 792 19.07 -46.66 -6.21
C LYS A 792 19.72 -45.28 -6.37
N CYS A 793 19.16 -44.23 -5.76
CA CYS A 793 19.89 -42.96 -5.63
C CYS A 793 21.04 -43.15 -4.63
N LYS A 794 22.27 -42.87 -5.05
CA LYS A 794 23.41 -42.73 -4.15
C LYS A 794 23.31 -41.33 -3.53
N THR A 795 23.46 -41.25 -2.21
CA THR A 795 23.75 -39.98 -1.52
C THR A 795 25.09 -39.43 -1.96
#